data_AF-A0A3D0NIP4-F1
#
_entry.id   AF-A0A3D0NIP4-F1
#
_cell.length_a   1.000
_cell.length_b   1.000
_cell.length_c   1.000
_cell.angle_alpha   90.00
_cell.angle_beta   90.00
_cell.angle_gamma   90.00
#
_symmetry.space_group_name_H-M   'P 1'
#
loop_
_entity.id
_entity.type
_entity.pdbx_description
1 polymer ?
#
loop_
_entity_poly.entity_id
_entity_poly.type
_entity_poly.pdbx_seq_one_letter_code
_entity_poly.pdbx_strand_id
1 'polypeptide(L)'
;LCSTPLDQLLDLINAWKLTKRQQTIAGELLREVRERLEFLNEIGLHYLTLHRPSASLSNGEAQRIRLGSQLGSGLCGVLYVLDEPTIGLHPRDNTRLLRALHKLRDLGNTLLVVEHDREIIEGSDYLCDFGPGSGKHGGNIVAQGTPKQLAKQKTSLTGPYLSGAKAIAIPSNRRPVRLKSGHQQALKVIGARHHNLKNVDFEIPLGTLTAVTGPSGSGKSSLVDGILYTALARKLHRAAGIPGAHDRIAGIEYINKVIRVDQNPIGNSPSSNPATYTGLFDLIRTLFSQLPDAKLRGYTSRRFSFNVPGGRCDACDGYGQKCIEMHFLPNVWVKCETCEGKRYNSDTLAVKFRGHSISDVLGMTAAEAVQLFDNIPKIRRILQMLCDVGLDYVALGQPAPTLSGGEAQRVKLAAELSRPDTGQTLYLLDEPTTGLHFDDIAKLLDVLHRLVDLGNTVVVIEHNLDLIKTADWVVDMGPEAGFAGGQIVQIGTPEDLSAYAQQNSASKQVLPSHTGEALIPVIAAGPYQERQGYDPHAEQTTEEDVEISEIGKEISMPWKTDGRAWHVQHRVGRDGGKVQWEGKILADTIDRIESVSTLLNKTDYASRTVVEIAAAKKSLGWFFHAITAETWMLKMKFRTAPGTFNREKLVQAMGLKTLNQMDDLPVYGNEPRVKVKKRSQWQEIEIRAHSFDEIDTPVYWEFLETAVQAFEEFTGGTGKQKIEKSPWKSNGQKWHFSTKGFTPGHKRQWKMEVWEDLYQLMQDVIPDGNFLWNNKVLVHLYLPGGRTPWLTVQTKKADALVLNINCPKGLMTAGRIAEFGNRQDFDSTSAQKDVARIFFNKSEDIYSSDLESYLRSLLAELQEAE
;
A
#
# COMPACT_ATOMS: atom_id res chain seq x y z
N LEU A 1 27.24 -37.47 11.24
CA LEU A 1 28.12 -36.73 10.31
C LEU A 1 27.42 -35.50 9.76
N CYS A 2 26.39 -35.62 8.90
CA CYS A 2 25.81 -34.43 8.26
C CYS A 2 25.07 -33.45 9.18
N SER A 3 24.60 -33.90 10.34
CA SER A 3 23.98 -33.02 11.37
C SER A 3 24.98 -32.44 12.37
N THR A 4 26.27 -32.78 12.24
CA THR A 4 27.33 -32.26 13.08
C THR A 4 27.78 -30.89 12.54
N PRO A 5 28.04 -29.89 13.40
CA PRO A 5 28.66 -28.62 13.01
C PRO A 5 29.96 -28.83 12.21
N LEU A 6 30.28 -27.92 11.28
CA LEU A 6 31.43 -28.09 10.37
C LEU A 6 32.78 -28.07 11.10
N ASP A 7 32.93 -27.31 12.18
CA ASP A 7 34.12 -27.35 13.05
C ASP A 7 34.30 -28.72 13.69
N GLN A 8 33.27 -29.22 14.37
CA GLN A 8 33.27 -30.52 15.04
C GLN A 8 33.41 -31.66 14.04
N LEU A 9 32.84 -31.50 12.84
CA LEU A 9 32.97 -32.48 11.76
C LEU A 9 34.41 -32.56 11.25
N LEU A 10 35.09 -31.42 11.12
CA LEU A 10 36.51 -31.39 10.75
C LEU A 10 37.37 -32.07 11.82
N ASP A 11 37.16 -31.76 13.09
CA ASP A 11 37.86 -32.40 14.21
C ASP A 11 37.64 -33.91 14.23
N LEU A 12 36.40 -34.34 14.01
CA LEU A 12 36.04 -35.76 13.94
C LEU A 12 36.77 -36.48 12.80
N ILE A 13 36.82 -35.88 11.60
CA ILE A 13 37.50 -36.45 10.43
C ILE A 13 39.03 -36.46 10.62
N ASN A 14 39.57 -35.47 11.32
CA ASN A 14 40.99 -35.43 11.68
C ASN A 14 41.36 -36.49 12.73
N ALA A 15 40.43 -36.82 13.63
CA ALA A 15 40.61 -37.87 14.63
C ALA A 15 40.51 -39.31 14.05
N TRP A 16 40.07 -39.50 12.80
CA TRP A 16 39.94 -40.82 12.19
C TRP A 16 41.31 -41.51 12.02
N LYS A 17 41.48 -42.64 12.71
CA LYS A 17 42.64 -43.52 12.56
C LYS A 17 42.35 -44.56 11.48
N LEU A 18 42.95 -44.38 10.32
CA LEU A 18 42.77 -45.25 9.17
C LEU A 18 43.87 -46.33 9.12
N THR A 19 43.49 -47.55 8.78
CA THR A 19 44.47 -48.59 8.43
C THR A 19 45.21 -48.23 7.13
N LYS A 20 46.40 -48.79 6.88
CA LYS A 20 47.13 -48.56 5.61
C LYS A 20 46.26 -48.80 4.38
N ARG A 21 45.45 -49.87 4.38
CA ARG A 21 44.53 -50.18 3.27
C ARG A 21 43.46 -49.10 3.08
N GLN A 22 42.86 -48.61 4.17
CA GLN A 22 41.85 -47.54 4.11
C GLN A 22 42.48 -46.21 3.67
N GLN A 23 43.69 -45.89 4.13
CA GLN A 23 44.42 -44.70 3.72
C GLN A 23 44.71 -44.70 2.21
N THR A 24 45.06 -45.84 1.62
CA THR A 24 45.26 -45.95 0.17
C THR A 24 43.98 -45.72 -0.63
N ILE A 25 42.83 -46.15 -0.12
CA ILE A 25 41.54 -46.03 -0.83
C ILE A 25 40.93 -44.63 -0.66
N ALA A 26 40.89 -44.13 0.57
CA ALA A 26 40.15 -42.92 0.94
C ALA A 26 41.03 -41.70 1.20
N GLY A 27 42.37 -41.82 1.14
CA GLY A 27 43.30 -40.76 1.50
C GLY A 27 43.10 -39.47 0.70
N GLU A 28 43.06 -39.55 -0.62
CA GLU A 28 42.78 -38.41 -1.52
C GLU A 28 41.38 -37.81 -1.27
N LEU A 29 40.36 -38.67 -1.11
CA LEU A 29 39.00 -38.22 -0.82
C LEU A 29 38.92 -37.45 0.51
N LEU A 30 39.57 -37.96 1.56
CA LEU A 30 39.58 -37.33 2.87
C LEU A 30 40.42 -36.05 2.90
N ARG A 31 41.49 -35.98 2.09
CA ARG A 31 42.23 -34.75 1.86
C ARG A 31 41.32 -33.67 1.28
N GLU A 32 40.60 -33.98 0.20
CA GLU A 32 39.64 -33.06 -0.44
C GLU A 32 38.51 -32.63 0.52
N VAL A 33 37.95 -33.56 1.29
CA VAL A 33 36.90 -33.26 2.27
C VAL A 33 37.43 -32.35 3.39
N ARG A 34 38.64 -32.61 3.91
CA ARG A 34 39.26 -31.77 4.95
C ARG A 34 39.51 -30.37 4.43
N GLU A 35 40.12 -30.23 3.25
CA GLU A 35 40.40 -28.94 2.62
C GLU A 35 39.09 -28.12 2.48
N ARG A 36 38.01 -28.72 1.96
CA ARG A 36 36.69 -28.04 1.84
C ARG A 36 36.09 -27.63 3.19
N LEU A 37 36.19 -28.48 4.21
CA LEU A 37 35.68 -28.16 5.55
C LEU A 37 36.52 -27.06 6.23
N GLU A 38 37.84 -27.10 6.07
CA GLU A 38 38.75 -26.04 6.53
C GLU A 38 38.37 -24.70 5.90
N PHE A 39 38.14 -24.66 4.58
CA PHE A 39 37.72 -23.43 3.91
C PHE A 39 36.38 -22.89 4.41
N LEU A 40 35.38 -23.76 4.59
CA LEU A 40 34.09 -23.34 5.14
C LEU A 40 34.22 -22.80 6.57
N ASN A 41 35.13 -23.36 7.37
CA ASN A 41 35.44 -22.88 8.71
C ASN A 41 36.20 -21.54 8.68
N GLU A 42 37.16 -21.38 7.77
CA GLU A 42 37.94 -20.15 7.56
C GLU A 42 37.03 -18.97 7.20
N ILE A 43 36.03 -19.16 6.33
CA ILE A 43 35.08 -18.11 5.93
C ILE A 43 33.93 -17.90 6.94
N GLY A 44 34.03 -18.47 8.14
CA GLY A 44 33.09 -18.18 9.24
C GLY A 44 31.79 -19.00 9.23
N LEU A 45 31.70 -20.10 8.47
CA LEU A 45 30.49 -20.95 8.41
C LEU A 45 30.56 -22.20 9.30
N HIS A 46 31.53 -22.23 10.22
CA HIS A 46 31.81 -23.36 11.11
C HIS A 46 30.59 -23.89 11.89
N TYR A 47 29.63 -23.02 12.22
CA TYR A 47 28.43 -23.37 12.98
C TYR A 47 27.34 -24.08 12.15
N LEU A 48 27.47 -24.10 10.82
CA LEU A 48 26.50 -24.75 9.94
C LEU A 48 26.61 -26.28 10.01
N THR A 49 25.58 -26.96 9.50
CA THR A 49 25.59 -28.42 9.33
C THR A 49 25.35 -28.74 7.87
N LEU A 50 25.92 -29.83 7.37
CA LEU A 50 25.73 -30.27 5.97
C LEU A 50 24.28 -30.63 5.64
N HIS A 51 23.46 -30.94 6.65
CA HIS A 51 22.04 -31.23 6.50
C HIS A 51 21.17 -29.96 6.35
N ARG A 52 21.72 -28.75 6.58
CA ARG A 52 20.92 -27.52 6.54
C ARG A 52 20.38 -27.27 5.12
N PRO A 53 19.06 -27.09 4.93
CA PRO A 53 18.48 -26.80 3.62
C PRO A 53 18.99 -25.47 3.07
N SER A 54 19.31 -25.42 1.77
CA SER A 54 19.81 -24.21 1.10
C SER A 54 18.84 -23.04 1.17
N ALA A 55 17.54 -23.29 1.08
CA ALA A 55 16.49 -22.28 1.20
C ALA A 55 16.37 -21.65 2.60
N SER A 56 17.02 -22.24 3.61
CA SER A 56 17.03 -21.72 4.99
C SER A 56 18.27 -20.89 5.33
N LEU A 57 19.18 -20.73 4.36
CA LEU A 57 20.38 -19.92 4.51
C LEU A 57 20.03 -18.44 4.30
N SER A 58 20.68 -17.58 5.07
CA SER A 58 20.72 -16.15 4.77
C SER A 58 21.49 -15.89 3.46
N ASN A 59 21.29 -14.72 2.87
CA ASN A 59 21.99 -14.31 1.64
C ASN A 59 23.51 -14.36 1.82
N GLY A 60 24.02 -13.80 2.94
CA GLY A 60 25.44 -13.85 3.27
C GLY A 60 25.99 -15.27 3.49
N GLU A 61 25.23 -16.15 4.16
CA GLU A 61 25.61 -17.56 4.29
C GLU A 61 25.71 -18.26 2.92
N ALA A 62 24.71 -18.09 2.05
CA ALA A 62 24.69 -18.68 0.71
C ALA A 62 25.85 -18.15 -0.17
N GLN A 63 26.11 -16.85 -0.10
CA GLN A 63 27.22 -16.20 -0.81
C GLN A 63 28.57 -16.74 -0.35
N ARG A 64 28.79 -16.87 0.96
CA ARG A 64 30.03 -17.44 1.51
C ARG A 64 30.19 -18.92 1.16
N ILE A 65 29.12 -19.72 1.17
CA ILE A 65 29.20 -21.11 0.68
C ILE A 65 29.68 -21.15 -0.78
N ARG A 66 29.17 -20.25 -1.62
CA ARG A 66 29.61 -20.14 -3.02
C ARG A 66 31.09 -19.77 -3.10
N LEU A 67 31.56 -18.82 -2.29
CA LEU A 67 32.98 -18.45 -2.20
C LEU A 67 33.86 -19.63 -1.76
N GLY A 68 33.46 -20.37 -0.73
CA GLY A 68 34.17 -21.56 -0.25
C GLY A 68 34.28 -22.65 -1.32
N SER A 69 33.23 -22.84 -2.12
CA SER A 69 33.24 -23.75 -3.26
C SER A 69 34.27 -23.34 -4.33
N GLN A 70 34.43 -22.03 -4.57
CA GLN A 70 35.42 -21.51 -5.53
C GLN A 70 36.86 -21.65 -5.02
N LEU A 71 37.11 -21.35 -3.74
CA LEU A 71 38.42 -21.56 -3.11
C LEU A 71 38.85 -23.03 -3.21
N GLY A 72 37.93 -23.97 -2.98
CA GLY A 72 38.19 -25.41 -3.10
C GLY A 72 38.34 -25.92 -4.54
N SER A 73 38.12 -25.09 -5.57
CA SER A 73 38.30 -25.50 -6.97
C SER A 73 39.75 -25.40 -7.45
N GLY A 74 40.60 -24.63 -6.74
CA GLY A 74 42.00 -24.41 -7.10
C GLY A 74 42.21 -23.73 -8.47
N LEU A 75 41.18 -23.06 -9.01
CA LEU A 75 41.29 -22.37 -10.29
C LEU A 75 42.28 -21.19 -10.22
N CYS A 76 43.01 -20.98 -11.32
CA CYS A 76 43.92 -19.85 -11.51
C CYS A 76 43.56 -19.11 -12.81
N GLY A 77 43.93 -17.82 -12.91
CA GLY A 77 43.62 -16.98 -14.07
C GLY A 77 42.15 -16.57 -14.19
N VAL A 78 41.38 -16.67 -13.11
CA VAL A 78 39.96 -16.31 -13.08
C VAL A 78 39.76 -14.87 -12.56
N LEU A 79 38.82 -14.14 -13.15
CA LEU A 79 38.30 -12.88 -12.61
C LEU A 79 37.09 -13.18 -11.74
N TYR A 80 37.25 -13.04 -10.43
CA TYR A 80 36.16 -13.13 -9.47
C TYR A 80 35.57 -11.74 -9.25
N VAL A 81 34.26 -11.61 -9.44
CA VAL A 81 33.50 -10.39 -9.09
C VAL A 81 32.64 -10.72 -7.88
N LEU A 82 32.92 -10.07 -6.76
CA LEU A 82 32.23 -10.26 -5.48
C LEU A 82 31.47 -9.00 -5.11
N ASP A 83 30.21 -9.17 -4.74
CA ASP A 83 29.30 -8.10 -4.35
C ASP A 83 29.05 -8.16 -2.84
N GLU A 84 29.73 -7.33 -2.05
CA GLU A 84 29.62 -7.22 -0.59
C GLU A 84 29.76 -8.56 0.17
N PRO A 85 30.90 -9.25 0.12
CA PRO A 85 31.10 -10.53 0.81
C PRO A 85 31.01 -10.44 2.35
N THR A 86 31.03 -9.24 2.94
CA THR A 86 30.88 -9.04 4.40
C THR A 86 29.43 -9.05 4.90
N ILE A 87 28.43 -9.16 4.03
CA ILE A 87 27.00 -9.15 4.44
C ILE A 87 26.73 -10.20 5.53
N GLY A 88 26.09 -9.77 6.62
CA GLY A 88 25.77 -10.60 7.77
C GLY A 88 26.98 -11.26 8.44
N LEU A 89 28.17 -10.67 8.31
CA LEU A 89 29.39 -11.08 8.99
C LEU A 89 29.68 -10.14 10.17
N HIS A 90 30.06 -10.72 11.31
CA HIS A 90 30.45 -9.93 12.47
C HIS A 90 31.88 -9.37 12.28
N PRO A 91 32.20 -8.15 12.75
CA PRO A 91 33.52 -7.52 12.54
C PRO A 91 34.72 -8.43 12.91
N ARG A 92 34.61 -9.19 14.00
CA ARG A 92 35.59 -10.23 14.39
C ARG A 92 36.02 -11.17 13.26
N ASP A 93 35.09 -11.54 12.38
CA ASP A 93 35.32 -12.52 11.32
C ASP A 93 35.77 -11.88 9.99
N ASN A 94 35.74 -10.53 9.86
CA ASN A 94 36.21 -9.80 8.68
C ASN A 94 37.67 -10.10 8.36
N THR A 95 38.53 -10.16 9.39
CA THR A 95 39.95 -10.52 9.22
C THR A 95 40.13 -11.95 8.66
N ARG A 96 39.20 -12.87 8.92
CA ARG A 96 39.25 -14.22 8.35
C ARG A 96 38.86 -14.21 6.87
N LEU A 97 37.80 -13.49 6.54
CA LEU A 97 37.36 -13.30 5.15
C LEU A 97 38.46 -12.62 4.32
N LEU A 98 39.06 -11.54 4.80
CA LEU A 98 40.13 -10.83 4.11
C LEU A 98 41.31 -11.76 3.79
N ARG A 99 41.73 -12.60 4.74
CA ARG A 99 42.77 -13.61 4.52
C ARG A 99 42.38 -14.63 3.45
N ALA A 100 41.13 -15.07 3.43
CA ALA A 100 40.63 -15.99 2.40
C ALA A 100 40.62 -15.32 1.00
N LEU A 101 40.25 -14.04 0.92
CA LEU A 101 40.30 -13.27 -0.33
C LEU A 101 41.74 -13.09 -0.83
N HIS A 102 42.69 -12.77 0.05
CA HIS A 102 44.12 -12.71 -0.31
C HIS A 102 44.63 -14.08 -0.77
N LYS A 103 44.27 -15.17 -0.10
CA LYS A 103 44.61 -16.53 -0.55
C LYS A 103 44.07 -16.82 -1.95
N LEU A 104 42.82 -16.43 -2.26
CA LEU A 104 42.25 -16.61 -3.60
C LEU A 104 43.00 -15.80 -4.66
N ARG A 105 43.38 -14.56 -4.35
CA ARG A 105 44.21 -13.70 -5.21
C ARG A 105 45.58 -14.33 -5.46
N ASP A 106 46.24 -14.80 -4.41
CA ASP A 106 47.61 -15.32 -4.46
C ASP A 106 47.73 -16.65 -5.22
N LEU A 107 46.61 -17.35 -5.45
CA LEU A 107 46.52 -18.48 -6.40
C LEU A 107 46.65 -18.05 -7.87
N GLY A 108 46.83 -16.75 -8.15
CA GLY A 108 46.95 -16.20 -9.50
C GLY A 108 45.61 -15.76 -10.10
N ASN A 109 44.68 -15.31 -9.25
CA ASN A 109 43.37 -14.80 -9.67
C ASN A 109 43.28 -13.28 -9.48
N THR A 110 42.36 -12.65 -10.20
CA THR A 110 42.00 -11.24 -9.99
C THR A 110 40.67 -11.17 -9.26
N LEU A 111 40.60 -10.39 -8.18
CA LEU A 111 39.38 -10.17 -7.42
C LEU A 111 38.93 -8.73 -7.59
N LEU A 112 37.74 -8.54 -8.13
CA LEU A 112 37.02 -7.27 -8.13
C LEU A 112 35.95 -7.36 -7.04
N VAL A 113 36.11 -6.58 -5.97
CA VAL A 113 35.22 -6.60 -4.81
C VAL A 113 34.50 -5.27 -4.71
N VAL A 114 33.17 -5.30 -4.71
CA VAL A 114 32.33 -4.15 -4.33
C VAL A 114 32.11 -4.24 -2.83
N GLU A 115 32.52 -3.23 -2.07
CA GLU A 115 32.46 -3.23 -0.62
C GLU A 115 32.29 -1.83 -0.03
N HIS A 116 31.77 -1.80 1.19
CA HIS A 116 31.62 -0.62 2.02
C HIS A 116 32.27 -0.80 3.39
N ASP A 117 32.64 -2.03 3.78
CA ASP A 117 33.31 -2.30 5.04
C ASP A 117 34.72 -1.69 5.09
N ARG A 118 34.99 -0.97 6.19
CA ARG A 118 36.26 -0.26 6.38
C ARG A 118 37.47 -1.19 6.38
N GLU A 119 37.40 -2.34 7.05
CA GLU A 119 38.55 -3.25 7.17
C GLU A 119 38.90 -3.88 5.81
N ILE A 120 37.88 -4.24 5.02
CA ILE A 120 38.10 -4.79 3.67
C ILE A 120 38.65 -3.73 2.72
N ILE A 121 38.12 -2.50 2.77
CA ILE A 121 38.61 -1.38 1.95
C ILE A 121 40.07 -1.06 2.29
N GLU A 122 40.42 -0.94 3.59
CA GLU A 122 41.79 -0.67 4.02
C GLU A 122 42.76 -1.83 3.71
N GLY A 123 42.25 -3.07 3.67
CA GLY A 123 42.98 -4.28 3.32
C GLY A 123 43.16 -4.56 1.83
N SER A 124 42.63 -3.69 0.95
CA SER A 124 42.71 -3.84 -0.50
C SER A 124 44.05 -3.37 -1.09
N ASP A 125 44.49 -4.02 -2.17
CA ASP A 125 45.71 -3.63 -2.89
C ASP A 125 45.50 -2.34 -3.71
N TYR A 126 44.30 -2.19 -4.27
CA TYR A 126 43.90 -1.11 -5.13
C TYR A 126 42.41 -0.81 -4.94
N LEU A 127 42.06 0.47 -4.92
CA LEU A 127 40.73 0.98 -4.65
C LEU A 127 40.30 1.95 -5.75
N CYS A 128 39.07 1.82 -6.21
CA CYS A 128 38.41 2.73 -7.12
C CYS A 128 37.16 3.28 -6.43
N ASP A 129 37.12 4.59 -6.19
CA ASP A 129 35.97 5.27 -5.60
C ASP A 129 35.08 5.82 -6.72
N PHE A 130 33.82 5.41 -6.73
CA PHE A 130 32.81 5.86 -7.68
C PHE A 130 32.00 7.02 -7.08
N GLY A 131 31.69 8.02 -7.89
CA GLY A 131 30.92 9.18 -7.44
C GLY A 131 30.74 10.25 -8.52
N PRO A 132 30.57 11.54 -8.13
CA PRO A 132 30.54 12.06 -6.75
C PRO A 132 29.24 11.78 -5.98
N GLY A 133 28.18 11.33 -6.65
CA GLY A 133 26.91 10.92 -6.02
C GLY A 133 26.35 9.64 -6.64
N SER A 134 25.06 9.38 -6.40
CA SER A 134 24.36 8.17 -6.88
C SER A 134 23.52 8.43 -8.13
N GLY A 135 23.11 7.36 -8.82
CA GLY A 135 22.29 7.43 -10.04
C GLY A 135 22.94 8.28 -11.13
N LYS A 136 22.19 9.25 -11.67
CA LYS A 136 22.66 10.16 -12.75
C LYS A 136 23.83 11.08 -12.34
N HIS A 137 24.06 11.24 -11.03
CA HIS A 137 25.16 12.04 -10.48
C HIS A 137 26.41 11.19 -10.17
N GLY A 138 26.35 9.89 -10.43
CA GLY A 138 27.46 8.95 -10.24
C GLY A 138 28.07 8.46 -11.55
N GLY A 139 28.61 7.24 -11.52
CA GLY A 139 29.13 6.55 -12.71
C GLY A 139 30.54 6.99 -13.14
N ASN A 140 31.19 7.87 -12.39
CA ASN A 140 32.57 8.30 -12.65
C ASN A 140 33.50 7.80 -11.55
N ILE A 141 34.74 7.46 -11.92
CA ILE A 141 35.80 7.17 -10.95
C ILE A 141 36.37 8.51 -10.47
N VAL A 142 36.04 8.90 -9.24
CA VAL A 142 36.44 10.21 -8.65
C VAL A 142 37.81 10.16 -8.01
N ALA A 143 38.25 8.96 -7.62
CA ALA A 143 39.56 8.69 -7.06
C ALA A 143 39.95 7.23 -7.32
N GLN A 144 41.23 6.99 -7.56
CA GLN A 144 41.78 5.64 -7.70
C GLN A 144 43.22 5.57 -7.19
N GLY A 145 43.62 4.42 -6.68
CA GLY A 145 44.95 4.18 -6.11
C GLY A 145 44.91 3.24 -4.91
N THR A 146 45.94 3.27 -4.07
CA THR A 146 45.91 2.51 -2.81
C THR A 146 45.00 3.19 -1.78
N PRO A 147 44.46 2.45 -0.77
CA PRO A 147 43.64 3.05 0.29
C PRO A 147 44.31 4.25 0.99
N LYS A 148 45.63 4.17 1.21
CA LYS A 148 46.43 5.26 1.79
C LYS A 148 46.54 6.49 0.89
N GLN A 149 46.51 6.31 -0.43
CA GLN A 149 46.47 7.42 -1.39
C GLN A 149 45.08 8.05 -1.42
N LEU A 150 44.02 7.23 -1.44
CA LEU A 150 42.63 7.71 -1.45
C LEU A 150 42.27 8.49 -0.21
N ALA A 151 42.74 8.07 0.98
CA ALA A 151 42.53 8.80 2.22
C ALA A 151 43.02 10.27 2.17
N LYS A 152 43.94 10.62 1.26
CA LYS A 152 44.46 11.99 1.09
C LYS A 152 43.73 12.78 0.01
N GLN A 153 42.92 12.13 -0.83
CA GLN A 153 42.24 12.78 -1.95
C GLN A 153 40.91 13.40 -1.50
N LYS A 154 40.81 14.72 -1.60
CA LYS A 154 39.61 15.47 -1.21
C LYS A 154 38.44 15.32 -2.20
N THR A 155 38.69 14.83 -3.40
CA THR A 155 37.67 14.57 -4.43
C THR A 155 36.88 13.28 -4.16
N SER A 156 37.41 12.40 -3.31
CA SER A 156 36.78 11.16 -2.89
C SER A 156 35.77 11.43 -1.76
N LEU A 157 34.58 10.83 -1.85
CA LEU A 157 33.61 10.86 -0.75
C LEU A 157 34.05 9.90 0.37
N THR A 158 34.68 8.78 -0.02
CA THR A 158 35.18 7.73 0.88
C THR A 158 36.46 8.15 1.62
N GLY A 159 37.36 8.88 0.97
CA GLY A 159 38.67 9.30 1.51
C GLY A 159 38.62 9.99 2.89
N PRO A 160 37.73 10.98 3.13
CA PRO A 160 37.55 11.60 4.43
C PRO A 160 37.19 10.64 5.56
N TYR A 161 36.42 9.58 5.29
CA TYR A 161 36.08 8.55 6.28
C TYR A 161 37.28 7.64 6.59
N LEU A 162 38.05 7.25 5.56
CA LEU A 162 39.28 6.46 5.73
C LEU A 162 40.35 7.22 6.53
N SER A 163 40.49 8.52 6.27
CA SER A 163 41.44 9.38 7.01
C SER A 163 40.99 9.74 8.43
N GLY A 164 39.73 9.50 8.79
CA GLY A 164 39.12 9.94 10.04
C GLY A 164 38.76 11.43 10.08
N ALA A 165 38.93 12.18 8.97
CA ALA A 165 38.53 13.58 8.88
C ALA A 165 37.01 13.77 8.95
N LYS A 166 36.25 12.75 8.51
CA LYS A 166 34.80 12.66 8.68
C LYS A 166 34.47 11.34 9.40
N ALA A 167 33.52 11.35 10.32
CA ALA A 167 33.06 10.18 11.04
C ALA A 167 31.61 10.38 11.47
N ILE A 168 30.87 9.28 11.63
CA ILE A 168 29.55 9.31 12.27
C ILE A 168 29.78 9.56 13.77
N ALA A 169 29.17 10.63 14.30
CA ALA A 169 29.36 11.04 15.68
C ALA A 169 28.60 10.15 16.67
N ILE A 170 29.16 9.99 17.87
CA ILE A 170 28.55 9.26 18.98
C ILE A 170 27.62 10.22 19.74
N PRO A 171 26.34 9.87 19.98
CA PRO A 171 25.42 10.71 20.74
C PRO A 171 25.91 10.92 22.18
N SER A 172 26.11 12.18 22.58
CA SER A 172 26.44 12.52 23.97
C SER A 172 25.21 12.47 24.91
N ASN A 173 24.00 12.49 24.34
CA ASN A 173 22.72 12.52 25.03
C ASN A 173 21.83 11.31 24.65
N ARG A 174 22.25 10.08 25.01
CA ARG A 174 21.41 8.87 24.82
C ARG A 174 20.07 9.01 25.54
N ARG A 175 19.00 8.45 24.96
CA ARG A 175 17.67 8.51 25.56
C ARG A 175 17.68 7.73 26.89
N PRO A 176 17.14 8.30 27.98
CA PRO A 176 17.13 7.63 29.26
C PRO A 176 16.20 6.42 29.21
N VAL A 177 16.78 5.24 29.42
CA VAL A 177 16.08 3.95 29.45
C VAL A 177 15.13 3.84 30.66
N ARG A 178 15.36 4.61 31.73
CA ARG A 178 14.45 4.73 32.90
C ARG A 178 13.75 6.08 32.93
N LEU A 179 12.41 6.07 32.95
CA LEU A 179 11.60 7.26 33.20
C LEU A 179 11.84 7.80 34.62
N LYS A 180 11.75 9.13 34.80
CA LYS A 180 11.87 9.80 36.12
C LYS A 180 10.87 9.29 37.16
N SER A 181 9.78 8.65 36.72
CA SER A 181 8.75 8.00 37.55
C SER A 181 9.12 6.61 38.08
N GLY A 182 10.28 6.05 37.68
CA GLY A 182 10.76 4.75 38.15
C GLY A 182 10.09 3.53 37.51
N HIS A 183 9.20 3.70 36.53
CA HIS A 183 8.59 2.62 35.74
C HIS A 183 9.05 2.72 34.29
N GLN A 184 9.75 1.70 33.80
CA GLN A 184 10.21 1.61 32.42
C GLN A 184 9.23 0.77 31.62
N GLN A 185 8.64 1.35 30.58
CA GLN A 185 7.87 0.58 29.61
C GLN A 185 8.84 -0.27 28.79
N ALA A 186 8.71 -1.59 28.87
CA ALA A 186 9.60 -2.51 28.20
C ALA A 186 8.81 -3.72 27.68
N LEU A 187 9.29 -4.26 26.57
CA LEU A 187 8.79 -5.50 26.01
C LEU A 187 9.71 -6.64 26.45
N LYS A 188 9.14 -7.69 27.05
CA LYS A 188 9.91 -8.81 27.60
C LYS A 188 9.50 -10.13 26.96
N VAL A 189 10.43 -10.81 26.30
CA VAL A 189 10.28 -12.18 25.82
C VAL A 189 10.85 -13.10 26.89
N ILE A 190 10.04 -14.03 27.41
CA ILE A 190 10.41 -14.91 28.52
C ILE A 190 10.55 -16.34 28.01
N GLY A 191 11.63 -17.00 28.40
CA GLY A 191 11.91 -18.41 28.14
C GLY A 191 12.07 -18.75 26.65
N ALA A 192 12.78 -17.92 25.88
CA ALA A 192 12.97 -18.16 24.45
C ALA A 192 13.90 -19.37 24.20
N ARG A 193 13.40 -20.35 23.42
CA ARG A 193 14.02 -21.66 23.16
C ARG A 193 13.98 -22.07 21.69
N HIS A 194 13.71 -21.12 20.78
CA HIS A 194 13.68 -21.41 19.35
C HIS A 194 15.10 -21.65 18.79
N HIS A 195 15.28 -22.72 18.02
CA HIS A 195 16.58 -23.14 17.48
C HIS A 195 17.67 -23.33 18.56
N ASN A 196 18.74 -22.54 18.53
CA ASN A 196 19.87 -22.66 19.44
C ASN A 196 19.73 -21.85 20.73
N LEU A 197 18.64 -21.09 20.91
CA LEU A 197 18.38 -20.26 22.10
C LEU A 197 18.29 -21.12 23.37
N LYS A 198 18.99 -20.70 24.43
CA LYS A 198 19.17 -21.45 25.68
C LYS A 198 18.23 -20.99 26.80
N ASN A 199 16.93 -20.98 26.53
CA ASN A 199 15.91 -20.50 27.49
C ASN A 199 16.18 -19.08 27.98
N VAL A 200 16.34 -18.16 27.03
CA VAL A 200 16.77 -16.78 27.32
C VAL A 200 15.58 -15.88 27.62
N ASP A 201 15.75 -15.00 28.60
CA ASP A 201 14.84 -13.90 28.88
C ASP A 201 15.42 -12.61 28.27
N PHE A 202 14.64 -11.94 27.45
CA PHE A 202 15.07 -10.80 26.64
C PHE A 202 14.16 -9.59 26.89
N GLU A 203 14.76 -8.42 27.11
CA GLU A 203 14.04 -7.18 27.44
C GLU A 203 14.47 -6.02 26.52
N ILE A 204 13.48 -5.33 25.94
CA ILE A 204 13.66 -4.15 25.10
C ILE A 204 12.98 -2.94 25.76
N PRO A 205 13.71 -1.84 26.06
CA PRO A 205 13.09 -0.57 26.39
C PRO A 205 12.29 0.01 25.23
N LEU A 206 11.05 0.42 25.50
CA LEU A 206 10.26 1.16 24.50
C LEU A 206 10.68 2.62 24.44
N GLY A 207 10.49 3.26 23.28
CA GLY A 207 10.89 4.64 23.02
C GLY A 207 12.41 4.82 22.84
N THR A 208 13.11 3.76 22.42
CA THR A 208 14.56 3.77 22.22
C THR A 208 14.96 3.17 20.87
N LEU A 209 16.17 3.49 20.40
CA LEU A 209 16.86 2.74 19.36
C LEU A 209 17.66 1.60 20.01
N THR A 210 17.18 0.36 19.86
CA THR A 210 17.82 -0.83 20.41
C THR A 210 18.52 -1.64 19.31
N ALA A 211 19.83 -1.88 19.45
CA ALA A 211 20.58 -2.76 18.56
C ALA A 211 20.71 -4.17 19.15
N VAL A 212 20.39 -5.20 18.36
CA VAL A 212 20.64 -6.61 18.66
C VAL A 212 21.85 -7.06 17.86
N THR A 213 22.93 -7.40 18.57
CA THR A 213 24.26 -7.66 18.00
C THR A 213 24.79 -9.04 18.43
N GLY A 214 25.95 -9.41 17.91
CA GLY A 214 26.67 -10.65 18.22
C GLY A 214 26.99 -11.48 16.98
N PRO A 215 27.84 -12.54 17.08
CA PRO A 215 28.33 -13.29 15.92
C PRO A 215 27.23 -13.88 15.00
N SER A 216 27.54 -14.12 13.74
CA SER A 216 26.63 -14.79 12.79
C SER A 216 26.26 -16.18 13.32
N GLY A 217 24.97 -16.50 13.39
CA GLY A 217 24.50 -17.76 13.99
C GLY A 217 24.39 -17.75 15.52
N SER A 218 24.58 -16.62 16.21
CA SER A 218 24.38 -16.53 17.68
C SER A 218 22.91 -16.66 18.11
N GLY A 219 21.95 -16.44 17.20
CA GLY A 219 20.51 -16.57 17.45
C GLY A 219 19.69 -15.28 17.32
N LYS A 220 20.28 -14.18 16.83
CA LYS A 220 19.63 -12.86 16.67
C LYS A 220 18.28 -12.95 15.93
N SER A 221 18.27 -13.46 14.70
CA SER A 221 17.05 -13.59 13.89
C SER A 221 16.07 -14.61 14.48
N SER A 222 16.55 -15.65 15.17
CA SER A 222 15.68 -16.59 15.90
C SER A 222 14.89 -15.90 17.01
N LEU A 223 15.52 -14.94 17.71
CA LEU A 223 14.92 -14.17 18.79
C LEU A 223 13.99 -13.06 18.25
N VAL A 224 14.49 -12.23 17.33
CA VAL A 224 13.78 -11.04 16.83
C VAL A 224 12.71 -11.42 15.81
N ASP A 225 13.03 -12.17 14.77
CA ASP A 225 12.04 -12.53 13.74
C ASP A 225 11.22 -13.77 14.11
N GLY A 226 11.93 -14.82 14.53
CA GLY A 226 11.33 -16.13 14.80
C GLY A 226 10.36 -16.12 15.98
N ILE A 227 10.66 -15.37 17.03
CA ILE A 227 9.81 -15.26 18.22
C ILE A 227 9.10 -13.92 18.27
N LEU A 228 9.85 -12.82 18.45
CA LEU A 228 9.28 -11.52 18.77
C LEU A 228 8.32 -11.02 17.67
N TYR A 229 8.80 -10.87 16.44
CA TYR A 229 7.99 -10.41 15.32
C TYR A 229 6.79 -11.34 15.09
N THR A 230 7.02 -12.64 15.01
CA THR A 230 5.96 -13.61 14.67
C THR A 230 4.86 -13.63 15.74
N ALA A 231 5.22 -13.55 17.03
CA ALA A 231 4.26 -13.47 18.13
C ALA A 231 3.46 -12.16 18.13
N LEU A 232 4.13 -11.03 17.92
CA LEU A 232 3.47 -9.72 17.85
C LEU A 232 2.60 -9.59 16.61
N ALA A 233 3.05 -10.02 15.43
CA ALA A 233 2.28 -10.00 14.20
C ALA A 233 1.04 -10.90 14.31
N ARG A 234 1.15 -12.05 14.98
CA ARG A 234 -0.02 -12.89 15.27
C ARG A 234 -1.01 -12.21 16.21
N LYS A 235 -0.53 -11.55 17.28
CA LYS A 235 -1.41 -10.92 18.28
C LYS A 235 -2.04 -9.61 17.81
N LEU A 236 -1.26 -8.77 17.11
CA LEU A 236 -1.68 -7.43 16.65
C LEU A 236 -2.31 -7.45 15.25
N HIS A 237 -1.79 -8.27 14.33
CA HIS A 237 -2.22 -8.29 12.92
C HIS A 237 -2.99 -9.56 12.52
N ARG A 238 -3.21 -10.49 13.46
CA ARG A 238 -3.84 -11.80 13.19
C ARG A 238 -3.11 -12.61 12.11
N ALA A 239 -1.80 -12.43 12.00
CA ALA A 239 -0.98 -13.18 11.05
C ALA A 239 -0.98 -14.69 11.38
N ALA A 240 -0.89 -15.54 10.33
CA ALA A 240 -0.98 -17.00 10.48
C ALA A 240 0.29 -17.67 11.04
N GLY A 241 1.41 -16.93 11.14
CA GLY A 241 2.69 -17.47 11.59
C GLY A 241 2.64 -18.13 12.97
N ILE A 242 3.40 -19.21 13.14
CA ILE A 242 3.57 -19.87 14.44
C ILE A 242 4.89 -19.35 15.02
N PRO A 243 4.85 -18.62 16.15
CA PRO A 243 6.07 -18.13 16.78
C PRO A 243 6.95 -19.30 17.25
N GLY A 244 8.26 -19.09 17.24
CA GLY A 244 9.21 -20.01 17.84
C GLY A 244 8.91 -20.30 19.32
N ALA A 245 9.48 -21.38 19.86
CA ALA A 245 9.25 -21.80 21.24
C ALA A 245 9.66 -20.70 22.23
N HIS A 246 8.71 -20.25 23.05
CA HIS A 246 8.87 -19.29 24.15
C HIS A 246 7.75 -19.48 25.17
N ASP A 247 7.90 -18.93 26.39
CA ASP A 247 6.87 -19.07 27.44
C ASP A 247 5.79 -17.99 27.32
N ARG A 248 6.19 -16.72 27.26
CA ARG A 248 5.27 -15.59 27.07
C ARG A 248 6.00 -14.32 26.64
N ILE A 249 5.24 -13.35 26.15
CA ILE A 249 5.73 -11.98 25.89
C ILE A 249 4.88 -11.00 26.72
N ALA A 250 5.54 -10.17 27.55
CA ALA A 250 4.93 -9.14 28.40
C ALA A 250 5.21 -7.74 27.85
N GLY A 251 4.34 -6.76 28.14
CA GLY A 251 4.47 -5.38 27.66
C GLY A 251 3.91 -5.13 26.27
N ILE A 252 3.09 -6.04 25.73
CA ILE A 252 2.49 -5.91 24.40
C ILE A 252 1.43 -4.79 24.38
N GLU A 253 0.82 -4.51 25.52
CA GLU A 253 -0.17 -3.45 25.72
C GLU A 253 0.37 -2.03 25.44
N TYR A 254 1.69 -1.85 25.43
CA TYR A 254 2.33 -0.57 25.13
C TYR A 254 2.55 -0.32 23.63
N ILE A 255 2.33 -1.32 22.79
CA ILE A 255 2.48 -1.24 21.33
C ILE A 255 1.17 -1.59 20.63
N ASN A 256 0.80 -0.82 19.62
CA ASN A 256 -0.42 -1.08 18.84
C ASN A 256 -0.14 -1.63 17.44
N LYS A 257 1.12 -1.51 16.98
CA LYS A 257 1.55 -1.94 15.65
C LYS A 257 2.97 -2.47 15.70
N VAL A 258 3.24 -3.56 15.00
CA VAL A 258 4.60 -4.04 14.71
C VAL A 258 4.84 -3.99 13.20
N ILE A 259 6.00 -3.52 12.78
CA ILE A 259 6.41 -3.42 11.38
C ILE A 259 7.77 -4.10 11.25
N ARG A 260 7.88 -5.04 10.31
CA ARG A 260 9.17 -5.61 9.91
C ARG A 260 9.60 -5.02 8.57
N VAL A 261 10.83 -4.51 8.51
CA VAL A 261 11.45 -4.00 7.30
C VAL A 261 12.62 -4.91 6.93
N ASP A 262 12.37 -5.85 6.01
CA ASP A 262 13.35 -6.82 5.52
C ASP A 262 13.91 -6.44 4.14
N GLN A 263 14.96 -7.14 3.73
CA GLN A 263 15.64 -6.97 2.42
C GLN A 263 14.93 -7.69 1.26
N ASN A 264 13.77 -8.31 1.49
CA ASN A 264 13.06 -8.99 0.39
C ASN A 264 12.66 -7.96 -0.69
N PRO A 265 12.63 -8.33 -1.98
CA PRO A 265 12.18 -7.42 -3.02
C PRO A 265 10.78 -6.85 -2.71
N ILE A 266 10.56 -5.55 -2.99
CA ILE A 266 9.22 -4.93 -2.81
C ILE A 266 8.15 -5.54 -3.73
N GLY A 267 8.58 -6.17 -4.82
CA GLY A 267 7.74 -6.90 -5.76
C GLY A 267 8.60 -7.54 -6.87
N ASN A 268 8.07 -8.60 -7.48
CA ASN A 268 8.78 -9.38 -8.50
C ASN A 268 8.43 -8.97 -9.94
N SER A 269 7.61 -7.93 -10.12
CA SER A 269 7.13 -7.48 -11.42
C SER A 269 7.51 -6.01 -11.69
N PRO A 270 7.68 -5.61 -12.96
CA PRO A 270 7.91 -4.20 -13.31
C PRO A 270 6.74 -3.26 -13.01
N SER A 271 5.56 -3.81 -12.70
CA SER A 271 4.40 -3.02 -12.24
C SER A 271 4.56 -2.50 -10.82
N SER A 272 5.46 -3.10 -10.03
CA SER A 272 5.85 -2.60 -8.71
C SER A 272 7.04 -1.66 -8.87
N ASN A 273 6.98 -0.51 -8.20
CA ASN A 273 8.01 0.53 -8.22
C ASN A 273 7.86 1.44 -6.98
N PRO A 274 8.84 2.32 -6.67
CA PRO A 274 8.79 3.19 -5.49
C PRO A 274 7.49 4.01 -5.39
N ALA A 275 7.00 4.58 -6.49
CA ALA A 275 5.77 5.38 -6.47
C ALA A 275 4.52 4.56 -6.15
N THR A 276 4.40 3.34 -6.67
CA THR A 276 3.27 2.45 -6.34
C THR A 276 3.34 1.93 -4.91
N TYR A 277 4.54 1.59 -4.42
CA TYR A 277 4.70 0.99 -3.10
C TYR A 277 4.42 1.99 -1.97
N THR A 278 4.87 3.23 -2.14
CA THR A 278 4.62 4.33 -1.17
C THR A 278 3.20 4.88 -1.22
N GLY A 279 2.39 4.49 -2.22
CA GLY A 279 1.06 5.06 -2.47
C GLY A 279 1.08 6.43 -3.15
N LEU A 280 2.26 7.00 -3.40
CA LEU A 280 2.48 8.27 -4.10
C LEU A 280 1.78 8.30 -5.47
N PHE A 281 1.85 7.19 -6.20
CA PHE A 281 1.32 7.10 -7.55
C PHE A 281 -0.19 7.32 -7.60
N ASP A 282 -0.93 6.97 -6.56
CA ASP A 282 -2.38 7.19 -6.50
C ASP A 282 -2.74 8.66 -6.39
N LEU A 283 -1.93 9.43 -5.64
CA LEU A 283 -2.05 10.88 -5.53
C LEU A 283 -1.73 11.54 -6.87
N ILE A 284 -0.64 11.12 -7.53
CA ILE A 284 -0.24 11.62 -8.85
C ILE A 284 -1.36 11.34 -9.88
N ARG A 285 -1.91 10.13 -9.94
CA ARG A 285 -3.02 9.79 -10.84
C ARG A 285 -4.26 10.63 -10.58
N THR A 286 -4.55 10.91 -9.31
CA THR A 286 -5.67 11.76 -8.92
C THR A 286 -5.44 13.19 -9.39
N LEU A 287 -4.25 13.74 -9.20
CA LEU A 287 -3.85 15.05 -9.71
C LEU A 287 -3.98 15.14 -11.23
N PHE A 288 -3.44 14.18 -11.98
CA PHE A 288 -3.53 14.17 -13.45
C PHE A 288 -4.97 14.14 -13.95
N SER A 289 -5.89 13.49 -13.21
CA SER A 289 -7.32 13.49 -13.55
C SER A 289 -8.04 14.82 -13.31
N GLN A 290 -7.47 15.70 -12.48
CA GLN A 290 -8.03 17.03 -12.21
C GLN A 290 -7.61 18.10 -13.22
N LEU A 291 -6.59 17.80 -14.05
CA LEU A 291 -6.07 18.74 -15.04
C LEU A 291 -7.12 19.09 -16.10
N PRO A 292 -7.08 20.31 -16.66
CA PRO A 292 -8.03 20.76 -17.68
C PRO A 292 -8.14 19.80 -18.87
N ASP A 293 -7.00 19.40 -19.45
CA ASP A 293 -6.97 18.47 -20.59
C ASP A 293 -7.58 17.11 -20.26
N ALA A 294 -7.34 16.60 -19.04
CA ALA A 294 -7.95 15.36 -18.58
C ALA A 294 -9.47 15.51 -18.44
N LYS A 295 -9.95 16.61 -17.84
CA LYS A 295 -11.39 16.89 -17.69
C LYS A 295 -12.07 17.08 -19.05
N LEU A 296 -11.42 17.75 -20.00
CA LEU A 296 -11.89 17.91 -21.39
C LEU A 296 -12.04 16.58 -22.13
N ARG A 297 -11.13 15.63 -21.88
CA ARG A 297 -11.16 14.28 -22.48
C ARG A 297 -11.97 13.26 -21.65
N GLY A 298 -12.35 13.59 -20.42
CA GLY A 298 -13.09 12.70 -19.52
C GLY A 298 -12.24 11.66 -18.84
N TYR A 299 -10.93 11.91 -18.75
CA TYR A 299 -10.00 10.99 -18.15
C TYR A 299 -10.14 11.02 -16.63
N THR A 300 -10.38 9.85 -16.05
CA THR A 300 -10.36 9.63 -14.61
C THR A 300 -8.98 9.12 -14.19
N SER A 301 -8.74 9.04 -12.88
CA SER A 301 -7.50 8.46 -12.32
C SER A 301 -7.21 7.03 -12.81
N ARG A 302 -8.25 6.31 -13.29
CA ARG A 302 -8.13 4.99 -13.91
C ARG A 302 -7.38 5.05 -15.25
N ARG A 303 -7.58 6.07 -16.08
CA ARG A 303 -6.87 6.23 -17.37
C ARG A 303 -5.36 6.31 -17.16
N PHE A 304 -4.95 6.96 -16.07
CA PHE A 304 -3.56 7.20 -15.70
C PHE A 304 -2.91 6.02 -14.95
N SER A 305 -3.59 4.89 -14.79
CA SER A 305 -2.98 3.68 -14.22
C SER A 305 -2.44 2.79 -15.32
N PHE A 306 -1.16 2.43 -15.26
CA PHE A 306 -0.55 1.48 -16.20
C PHE A 306 -0.99 0.03 -15.93
N ASN A 307 -1.61 -0.25 -14.77
CA ASN A 307 -2.06 -1.60 -14.39
C ASN A 307 -3.46 -1.96 -14.95
N VAL A 308 -4.18 -1.00 -15.54
CA VAL A 308 -5.55 -1.21 -16.02
C VAL A 308 -5.68 -0.86 -17.50
N PRO A 309 -6.50 -1.62 -18.26
CA PRO A 309 -6.82 -1.26 -19.64
C PRO A 309 -7.45 0.13 -19.75
N GLY A 310 -7.14 0.83 -20.84
CA GLY A 310 -7.66 2.16 -21.13
C GLY A 310 -6.56 3.13 -21.57
N GLY A 311 -5.68 3.53 -20.66
CA GLY A 311 -4.59 4.47 -20.96
C GLY A 311 -3.20 3.84 -21.08
N ARG A 312 -3.03 2.61 -20.59
CA ARG A 312 -1.77 1.87 -20.68
C ARG A 312 -1.44 1.48 -22.13
N CYS A 313 -0.19 1.10 -22.37
CA CYS A 313 0.21 0.45 -23.61
C CYS A 313 -0.23 -1.02 -23.59
N ASP A 314 -1.14 -1.40 -24.50
CA ASP A 314 -1.66 -2.78 -24.56
C ASP A 314 -0.63 -3.80 -25.08
N ALA A 315 0.34 -3.37 -25.90
CA ALA A 315 1.36 -4.26 -26.45
C ALA A 315 2.32 -4.85 -25.40
N CYS A 316 2.44 -4.22 -24.23
CA CYS A 316 3.23 -4.71 -23.10
C CYS A 316 2.41 -4.75 -21.80
N ASP A 317 1.07 -4.73 -21.88
CA ASP A 317 0.19 -4.68 -20.71
C ASP A 317 0.50 -3.59 -19.67
N GLY A 318 1.12 -2.49 -20.10
CA GLY A 318 1.56 -1.39 -19.24
C GLY A 318 2.87 -1.62 -18.49
N TYR A 319 3.57 -2.75 -18.65
CA TYR A 319 4.88 -2.98 -18.03
C TYR A 319 5.98 -2.06 -18.58
N GLY A 320 5.85 -1.61 -19.85
CA GLY A 320 6.88 -0.87 -20.57
C GLY A 320 8.04 -1.75 -21.05
N GLN A 321 8.05 -3.02 -20.65
CA GLN A 321 9.01 -4.05 -21.02
C GLN A 321 8.27 -5.34 -21.36
N LYS A 322 8.91 -6.22 -22.13
CA LYS A 322 8.47 -7.59 -22.41
C LYS A 322 9.46 -8.55 -21.77
N CYS A 323 8.94 -9.54 -21.05
CA CYS A 323 9.75 -10.60 -20.47
C CYS A 323 10.08 -11.62 -21.57
N ILE A 324 11.36 -11.89 -21.79
CA ILE A 324 11.87 -12.96 -22.64
C ILE A 324 12.32 -14.08 -21.73
N GLU A 325 11.68 -15.24 -21.89
CA GLU A 325 12.04 -16.44 -21.15
C GLU A 325 13.33 -17.05 -21.71
N MET A 326 14.26 -17.39 -20.81
CA MET A 326 15.55 -17.98 -21.16
C MET A 326 15.65 -19.38 -20.52
N HIS A 327 16.09 -20.39 -21.26
CA HIS A 327 16.04 -21.78 -20.78
C HIS A 327 17.04 -22.11 -19.65
N PHE A 328 18.22 -21.48 -19.66
CA PHE A 328 19.30 -21.75 -18.70
C PHE A 328 19.80 -20.51 -17.96
N LEU A 329 19.37 -19.33 -18.42
CA LEU A 329 19.70 -18.04 -17.83
C LEU A 329 18.45 -17.45 -17.18
N PRO A 330 18.59 -16.50 -16.24
CA PRO A 330 17.46 -15.75 -15.74
C PRO A 330 16.71 -15.05 -16.87
N ASN A 331 15.38 -14.94 -16.74
CA ASN A 331 14.54 -14.23 -17.69
C ASN A 331 15.01 -12.77 -17.86
N VAL A 332 14.95 -12.27 -19.10
CA VAL A 332 15.44 -10.93 -19.44
C VAL A 332 14.27 -10.04 -19.80
N TRP A 333 14.23 -8.84 -19.23
CA TRP A 333 13.23 -7.82 -19.55
C TRP A 333 13.76 -6.88 -20.63
N VAL A 334 13.11 -6.86 -21.79
CA VAL A 334 13.49 -6.01 -22.92
C VAL A 334 12.49 -4.86 -23.06
N LYS A 335 12.99 -3.66 -23.36
CA LYS A 335 12.18 -2.45 -23.57
C LYS A 335 11.10 -2.70 -24.64
N CYS A 336 9.85 -2.30 -24.36
CA CYS A 336 8.77 -2.43 -25.32
C CYS A 336 8.99 -1.51 -26.54
N GLU A 337 8.93 -2.06 -27.74
CA GLU A 337 9.09 -1.33 -29.00
C GLU A 337 7.92 -0.36 -29.28
N THR A 338 6.70 -0.68 -28.84
CA THR A 338 5.50 0.12 -29.15
C THR A 338 5.41 1.41 -28.36
N CYS A 339 5.69 1.37 -27.05
CA CYS A 339 5.65 2.56 -26.20
C CYS A 339 7.03 3.08 -25.82
N GLU A 340 8.10 2.43 -26.27
CA GLU A 340 9.48 2.78 -25.93
C GLU A 340 9.69 2.91 -24.41
N GLY A 341 9.10 2.01 -23.63
CA GLY A 341 9.20 2.02 -22.17
C GLY A 341 8.30 3.04 -21.46
N LYS A 342 7.52 3.86 -22.18
CA LYS A 342 6.66 4.90 -21.59
C LYS A 342 5.42 4.35 -20.88
N ARG A 343 5.12 3.05 -20.98
CA ARG A 343 3.99 2.35 -20.33
C ARG A 343 2.57 2.78 -20.73
N TYR A 344 2.40 3.90 -21.43
CA TYR A 344 1.11 4.46 -21.82
C TYR A 344 0.97 4.65 -23.32
N ASN A 345 -0.28 4.81 -23.78
CA ASN A 345 -0.58 5.25 -25.15
C ASN A 345 -0.40 6.76 -25.33
N SER A 346 -0.28 7.20 -26.58
CA SER A 346 -0.03 8.61 -26.96
C SER A 346 -1.07 9.58 -26.39
N ASP A 347 -2.35 9.18 -26.37
CA ASP A 347 -3.44 10.05 -25.93
C ASP A 347 -3.36 10.37 -24.44
N THR A 348 -2.91 9.39 -23.65
CA THR A 348 -2.71 9.56 -22.20
C THR A 348 -1.49 10.43 -21.92
N LEU A 349 -0.42 10.27 -22.71
CA LEU A 349 0.80 11.08 -22.60
C LEU A 349 0.61 12.54 -23.03
N ALA A 350 -0.41 12.82 -23.82
CA ALA A 350 -0.73 14.18 -24.24
C ALA A 350 -1.28 15.07 -23.10
N VAL A 351 -1.68 14.50 -21.95
CA VAL A 351 -2.04 15.29 -20.76
C VAL A 351 -0.77 15.60 -19.97
N LYS A 352 -0.52 16.88 -19.72
CA LYS A 352 0.72 17.36 -19.08
C LYS A 352 0.45 18.21 -17.84
N PHE A 353 1.22 17.97 -16.78
CA PHE A 353 1.32 18.85 -15.60
C PHE A 353 2.65 19.60 -15.67
N ARG A 354 2.60 20.94 -15.66
CA ARG A 354 3.80 21.81 -15.77
C ARG A 354 4.76 21.39 -16.92
N GLY A 355 4.19 20.98 -18.07
CA GLY A 355 4.96 20.53 -19.23
C GLY A 355 5.33 19.04 -19.27
N HIS A 356 5.11 18.30 -18.18
CA HIS A 356 5.49 16.89 -18.05
C HIS A 356 4.29 15.95 -18.12
N SER A 357 4.38 14.89 -18.93
CA SER A 357 3.40 13.81 -18.95
C SER A 357 3.54 12.89 -17.73
N ILE A 358 2.57 12.02 -17.49
CA ILE A 358 2.66 11.07 -16.38
C ILE A 358 3.86 10.11 -16.50
N SER A 359 4.26 9.76 -17.72
CA SER A 359 5.46 8.94 -17.94
C SER A 359 6.73 9.72 -17.63
N ASP A 360 6.76 11.03 -17.94
CA ASP A 360 7.92 11.87 -17.63
C ASP A 360 8.09 11.99 -16.11
N VAL A 361 6.98 12.19 -15.38
CA VAL A 361 6.97 12.20 -13.91
C VAL A 361 7.47 10.88 -13.33
N LEU A 362 7.05 9.74 -13.87
CA LEU A 362 7.57 8.44 -13.44
C LEU A 362 9.06 8.23 -13.79
N GLY A 363 9.57 8.94 -14.79
CA GLY A 363 10.99 8.92 -15.17
C GLY A 363 11.87 9.85 -14.34
N MET A 364 11.28 10.79 -13.59
CA MET A 364 12.02 11.72 -12.72
C MET A 364 12.59 11.03 -11.50
N THR A 365 13.72 11.54 -11.00
CA THR A 365 14.24 11.15 -9.69
C THR A 365 13.37 11.72 -8.56
N ALA A 366 13.44 11.13 -7.38
CA ALA A 366 12.69 11.63 -6.23
C ALA A 366 13.00 13.11 -5.95
N ALA A 367 14.27 13.54 -6.04
CA ALA A 367 14.67 14.94 -5.86
C ALA A 367 14.05 15.90 -6.89
N GLU A 368 14.01 15.52 -8.18
CA GLU A 368 13.35 16.32 -9.22
C GLU A 368 11.85 16.42 -8.99
N ALA A 369 11.24 15.32 -8.55
CA ALA A 369 9.81 15.29 -8.26
C ALA A 369 9.45 16.16 -7.06
N VAL A 370 10.31 16.25 -6.02
CA VAL A 370 10.09 17.18 -4.88
C VAL A 370 9.92 18.61 -5.41
N GLN A 371 10.81 19.05 -6.31
CA GLN A 371 10.74 20.39 -6.89
C GLN A 371 9.49 20.58 -7.76
N LEU A 372 9.11 19.57 -8.55
CA LEU A 372 7.93 19.65 -9.41
C LEU A 372 6.63 19.79 -8.60
N PHE A 373 6.53 19.11 -7.46
CA PHE A 373 5.34 19.04 -6.61
C PHE A 373 5.44 19.85 -5.32
N ASP A 374 6.34 20.83 -5.27
CA ASP A 374 6.59 21.63 -4.07
C ASP A 374 5.30 22.22 -3.47
N ASN A 375 4.41 22.73 -4.31
CA ASN A 375 3.14 23.34 -3.90
C ASN A 375 2.02 22.33 -3.53
N ILE A 376 2.31 21.03 -3.42
CA ILE A 376 1.32 19.99 -3.09
C ILE A 376 1.83 19.18 -1.89
N PRO A 377 1.50 19.61 -0.66
CA PRO A 377 2.09 19.06 0.57
C PRO A 377 1.98 17.55 0.71
N LYS A 378 0.84 16.96 0.34
CA LYS A 378 0.61 15.51 0.42
C LYS A 378 1.56 14.69 -0.46
N ILE A 379 1.93 15.22 -1.62
CA ILE A 379 2.87 14.57 -2.55
C ILE A 379 4.30 14.89 -2.12
N ARG A 380 4.58 16.17 -1.82
CA ARG A 380 5.89 16.65 -1.34
C ARG A 380 6.40 15.85 -0.14
N ARG A 381 5.55 15.62 0.88
CA ARG A 381 5.93 14.88 2.09
C ARG A 381 6.44 13.47 1.78
N ILE A 382 5.74 12.69 0.96
CA ILE A 382 6.15 11.31 0.62
C ILE A 382 7.46 11.32 -0.18
N LEU A 383 7.61 12.27 -1.11
CA LEU A 383 8.82 12.44 -1.90
C LEU A 383 10.02 12.85 -1.03
N GLN A 384 9.79 13.74 -0.06
CA GLN A 384 10.82 14.15 0.90
C GLN A 384 11.25 12.96 1.76
N MET A 385 10.32 12.11 2.21
CA MET A 385 10.69 10.89 2.95
C MET A 385 11.57 9.94 2.11
N LEU A 386 11.33 9.82 0.80
CA LEU A 386 12.21 9.05 -0.10
C LEU A 386 13.61 9.69 -0.18
N CYS A 387 13.70 11.02 -0.23
CA CYS A 387 14.98 11.72 -0.25
C CYS A 387 15.72 11.59 1.09
N ASP A 388 15.00 11.68 2.22
CA ASP A 388 15.55 11.61 3.57
C ASP A 388 16.16 10.24 3.87
N VAL A 389 15.60 9.15 3.32
CA VAL A 389 16.21 7.81 3.40
C VAL A 389 17.36 7.61 2.40
N GLY A 390 17.75 8.63 1.65
CA GLY A 390 18.85 8.58 0.67
C GLY A 390 18.48 7.95 -0.67
N LEU A 391 17.23 8.04 -1.11
CA LEU A 391 16.76 7.60 -2.44
C LEU A 391 16.43 8.77 -3.37
N ASP A 392 17.07 9.91 -3.16
CA ASP A 392 16.91 11.14 -3.96
C ASP A 392 17.19 10.94 -5.46
N TYR A 393 18.06 9.98 -5.78
CA TYR A 393 18.49 9.62 -7.13
C TYR A 393 17.60 8.58 -7.83
N VAL A 394 16.75 7.85 -7.09
CA VAL A 394 15.94 6.76 -7.64
C VAL A 394 14.77 7.33 -8.44
N ALA A 395 14.55 6.78 -9.63
CA ALA A 395 13.42 7.16 -10.45
C ALA A 395 12.10 6.60 -9.86
N LEU A 396 11.05 7.43 -9.84
CA LEU A 396 9.75 7.06 -9.23
C LEU A 396 9.14 5.78 -9.83
N GLY A 397 9.32 5.59 -11.13
CA GLY A 397 8.83 4.46 -11.91
C GLY A 397 9.83 3.31 -12.07
N GLN A 398 11.01 3.35 -11.43
CA GLN A 398 12.03 2.32 -11.52
C GLN A 398 11.43 0.94 -11.15
N PRO A 399 11.53 -0.07 -12.02
CA PRO A 399 10.99 -1.40 -11.75
C PRO A 399 11.55 -2.00 -10.45
N ALA A 400 10.69 -2.58 -9.62
CA ALA A 400 11.09 -3.23 -8.37
C ALA A 400 12.16 -4.31 -8.53
N PRO A 401 12.16 -5.16 -9.59
CA PRO A 401 13.23 -6.16 -9.78
C PRO A 401 14.60 -5.56 -10.09
N THR A 402 14.67 -4.27 -10.44
CA THR A 402 15.92 -3.55 -10.71
C THR A 402 16.42 -2.74 -9.53
N LEU A 403 15.69 -2.73 -8.41
CA LEU A 403 16.15 -2.11 -7.17
C LEU A 403 17.11 -3.05 -6.45
N SER A 404 18.15 -2.50 -5.84
CA SER A 404 19.01 -3.27 -4.93
C SER A 404 18.25 -3.67 -3.66
N GLY A 405 18.77 -4.63 -2.89
CA GLY A 405 18.19 -5.04 -1.61
C GLY A 405 18.06 -3.86 -0.63
N GLY A 406 19.11 -3.05 -0.52
CA GLY A 406 19.12 -1.83 0.31
C GLY A 406 18.18 -0.73 -0.21
N GLU A 407 18.02 -0.58 -1.53
CA GLU A 407 17.02 0.34 -2.10
C GLU A 407 15.59 -0.11 -1.78
N ALA A 408 15.30 -1.40 -1.99
CA ALA A 408 14.00 -2.00 -1.67
C ALA A 408 13.65 -1.82 -0.18
N GLN A 409 14.61 -2.04 0.71
CA GLN A 409 14.45 -1.84 2.15
C GLN A 409 14.13 -0.38 2.50
N ARG A 410 14.86 0.58 1.92
CA ARG A 410 14.64 2.02 2.13
C ARG A 410 13.30 2.49 1.57
N VAL A 411 12.82 1.96 0.45
CA VAL A 411 11.47 2.23 -0.07
C VAL A 411 10.40 1.78 0.92
N LYS A 412 10.56 0.61 1.55
CA LYS A 412 9.64 0.13 2.58
C LYS A 412 9.65 1.03 3.81
N LEU A 413 10.83 1.43 4.26
CA LEU A 413 10.99 2.35 5.38
C LEU A 413 10.28 3.68 5.10
N ALA A 414 10.52 4.28 3.92
CA ALA A 414 9.87 5.52 3.48
C ALA A 414 8.34 5.38 3.40
N ALA A 415 7.83 4.24 2.93
CA ALA A 415 6.40 3.97 2.85
C ALA A 415 5.72 3.92 4.23
N GLU A 416 6.38 3.34 5.24
CA GLU A 416 5.84 3.31 6.60
C GLU A 416 5.98 4.66 7.31
N LEU A 417 7.08 5.37 7.08
CA LEU A 417 7.31 6.74 7.57
C LEU A 417 6.28 7.76 7.04
N SER A 418 5.76 7.51 5.84
CA SER A 418 4.75 8.36 5.22
C SER A 418 3.35 8.19 5.83
N ARG A 419 3.14 7.15 6.66
CA ARG A 419 1.85 6.89 7.31
C ARG A 419 1.70 7.71 8.59
N PRO A 420 0.46 8.02 9.02
CA PRO A 420 0.23 8.68 10.29
C PRO A 420 0.82 7.87 11.45
N ASP A 421 1.57 8.55 12.31
CA ASP A 421 2.23 7.95 13.46
C ASP A 421 1.28 7.82 14.66
N THR A 422 1.45 6.77 15.45
CA THR A 422 0.73 6.53 16.70
C THR A 422 1.60 6.75 17.93
N GLY A 423 2.92 6.90 17.77
CA GLY A 423 3.92 6.92 18.84
C GLY A 423 4.03 5.61 19.62
N GLN A 424 3.39 4.54 19.14
CA GLN A 424 3.30 3.23 19.80
C GLN A 424 3.58 2.09 18.80
N THR A 425 4.40 2.36 17.78
CA THR A 425 4.78 1.38 16.78
C THR A 425 6.16 0.80 17.10
N LEU A 426 6.31 -0.52 16.96
CA LEU A 426 7.58 -1.23 17.01
C LEU A 426 8.08 -1.49 15.59
N TYR A 427 9.22 -0.90 15.22
CA TYR A 427 9.92 -1.16 13.98
C TYR A 427 11.03 -2.19 14.22
N LEU A 428 11.04 -3.26 13.43
CA LEU A 428 12.07 -4.29 13.42
C LEU A 428 12.79 -4.23 12.07
N LEU A 429 14.08 -3.92 12.07
CA LEU A 429 14.89 -3.84 10.86
C LEU A 429 16.00 -4.89 10.90
N ASP A 430 16.17 -5.62 9.81
CA ASP A 430 17.21 -6.63 9.65
C ASP A 430 18.34 -6.06 8.78
N GLU A 431 19.51 -5.85 9.38
CA GLU A 431 20.74 -5.34 8.77
C GLU A 431 20.51 -4.15 7.80
N PRO A 432 19.89 -3.04 8.25
CA PRO A 432 19.52 -1.92 7.40
C PRO A 432 20.72 -1.13 6.83
N THR A 433 21.94 -1.37 7.31
CA THR A 433 23.16 -0.77 6.76
C THR A 433 23.78 -1.55 5.61
N THR A 434 23.19 -2.70 5.23
CA THR A 434 23.66 -3.50 4.09
C THR A 434 23.63 -2.67 2.80
N GLY A 435 24.75 -2.68 2.06
CA GLY A 435 24.90 -1.91 0.83
C GLY A 435 24.87 -0.40 0.95
N LEU A 436 25.17 0.14 2.14
CA LEU A 436 25.23 1.58 2.36
C LEU A 436 26.66 2.07 2.58
N HIS A 437 27.00 3.15 1.87
CA HIS A 437 28.20 3.92 2.12
C HIS A 437 28.08 4.69 3.46
N PHE A 438 29.20 5.07 4.08
CA PHE A 438 29.25 5.76 5.37
C PHE A 438 28.36 7.02 5.46
N ASP A 439 28.25 7.78 4.37
CA ASP A 439 27.39 8.97 4.30
C ASP A 439 25.89 8.63 4.32
N ASP A 440 25.53 7.51 3.69
CA ASP A 440 24.13 7.04 3.65
C ASP A 440 23.72 6.37 4.95
N ILE A 441 24.66 5.73 5.66
CA ILE A 441 24.44 5.27 7.05
C ILE A 441 24.09 6.45 7.95
N ALA A 442 24.76 7.60 7.81
CA ALA A 442 24.45 8.79 8.60
C ALA A 442 23.02 9.29 8.35
N LYS A 443 22.59 9.36 7.09
CA LYS A 443 21.20 9.74 6.72
C LYS A 443 20.18 8.75 7.27
N LEU A 444 20.47 7.46 7.17
CA LEU A 444 19.61 6.41 7.73
C LEU A 444 19.48 6.57 9.24
N LEU A 445 20.57 6.79 9.97
CA LEU A 445 20.56 7.00 11.41
C LEU A 445 19.71 8.22 11.81
N ASP A 446 19.80 9.32 11.07
CA ASP A 446 18.94 10.48 11.27
C ASP A 446 17.46 10.09 11.18
N VAL A 447 17.08 9.33 10.15
CA VAL A 447 15.69 8.87 9.97
C VAL A 447 15.26 7.93 11.10
N LEU A 448 16.11 6.97 11.51
CA LEU A 448 15.80 6.06 12.62
C LEU A 448 15.65 6.81 13.93
N HIS A 449 16.47 7.82 14.19
CA HIS A 449 16.34 8.65 15.38
C HIS A 449 15.07 9.51 15.37
N ARG A 450 14.66 10.04 14.21
CA ARG A 450 13.38 10.74 14.06
C ARG A 450 12.20 9.84 14.43
N LEU A 451 12.21 8.58 13.99
CA LEU A 451 11.16 7.60 14.37
C LEU A 451 11.04 7.44 15.88
N VAL A 452 12.18 7.34 16.56
CA VAL A 452 12.21 7.19 18.02
C VAL A 452 11.76 8.47 18.72
N ASP A 453 12.08 9.65 18.18
CA ASP A 453 11.61 10.94 18.71
C ASP A 453 10.10 11.12 18.63
N LEU A 454 9.44 10.48 17.66
CA LEU A 454 7.97 10.43 17.55
C LEU A 454 7.33 9.52 18.61
N GLY A 455 8.13 8.86 19.46
CA GLY A 455 7.70 7.95 20.52
C GLY A 455 7.76 6.48 20.15
N ASN A 456 8.09 6.14 18.90
CA ASN A 456 8.20 4.75 18.47
C ASN A 456 9.43 4.05 19.04
N THR A 457 9.41 2.72 18.93
CA THR A 457 10.56 1.89 19.27
C THR A 457 11.15 1.30 18.01
N VAL A 458 12.47 1.41 17.87
CA VAL A 458 13.21 0.86 16.72
C VAL A 458 14.16 -0.20 17.24
N VAL A 459 14.03 -1.43 16.77
CA VAL A 459 14.94 -2.54 17.03
C VAL A 459 15.62 -2.93 15.73
N VAL A 460 16.95 -2.94 15.75
CA VAL A 460 17.77 -3.25 14.58
C VAL A 460 18.64 -4.46 14.87
N ILE A 461 18.65 -5.44 13.98
CA ILE A 461 19.68 -6.48 13.97
C ILE A 461 20.85 -5.92 13.19
N GLU A 462 22.01 -5.76 13.81
CA GLU A 462 23.14 -5.13 13.16
C GLU A 462 24.49 -5.69 13.59
N HIS A 463 25.44 -5.49 12.69
CA HIS A 463 26.85 -5.81 12.84
C HIS A 463 27.74 -4.57 12.62
N ASN A 464 27.19 -3.52 11.98
CA ASN A 464 27.93 -2.31 11.72
C ASN A 464 28.14 -1.47 12.99
N LEU A 465 29.42 -1.27 13.35
CA LEU A 465 29.80 -0.55 14.56
C LEU A 465 29.37 0.93 14.55
N ASP A 466 29.25 1.55 13.37
CA ASP A 466 28.80 2.95 13.26
C ASP A 466 27.34 3.12 13.66
N LEU A 467 26.49 2.11 13.48
CA LEU A 467 25.11 2.13 13.97
C LEU A 467 25.01 1.65 15.42
N ILE A 468 25.77 0.63 15.81
CA ILE A 468 25.74 0.10 17.18
C ILE A 468 26.18 1.19 18.17
N LYS A 469 27.22 1.98 17.85
CA LYS A 469 27.68 3.06 18.74
C LYS A 469 26.66 4.19 18.91
N THR A 470 25.72 4.37 17.98
CA THR A 470 24.67 5.41 18.08
C THR A 470 23.38 4.90 18.74
N ALA A 471 23.25 3.59 18.98
CA ALA A 471 22.09 3.00 19.64
C ALA A 471 21.95 3.47 21.10
N ASP A 472 20.72 3.63 21.57
CA ASP A 472 20.45 3.96 22.98
C ASP A 472 20.65 2.73 23.88
N TRP A 473 20.37 1.55 23.34
CA TRP A 473 20.44 0.26 24.04
C TRP A 473 20.99 -0.82 23.12
N VAL A 474 21.76 -1.75 23.69
CA VAL A 474 22.37 -2.86 22.94
C VAL A 474 22.13 -4.17 23.68
N VAL A 475 21.76 -5.20 22.91
CA VAL A 475 21.65 -6.58 23.38
C VAL A 475 22.65 -7.43 22.61
N ASP A 476 23.71 -7.87 23.29
CA ASP A 476 24.75 -8.70 22.70
C ASP A 476 24.45 -10.19 22.89
N MET A 477 24.33 -10.90 21.77
CA MET A 477 24.04 -12.33 21.73
C MET A 477 25.29 -13.16 21.43
N GLY A 478 25.46 -14.28 22.12
CA GLY A 478 26.64 -15.12 21.95
C GLY A 478 26.76 -16.20 23.02
N PRO A 479 27.98 -16.48 23.53
CA PRO A 479 29.26 -15.84 23.17
C PRO A 479 29.76 -16.24 21.77
N GLU A 480 29.35 -17.41 21.25
CA GLU A 480 29.77 -17.90 19.94
C GLU A 480 28.56 -18.14 19.02
N ALA A 481 28.82 -18.68 17.82
CA ALA A 481 27.80 -19.08 16.86
C ALA A 481 27.25 -20.50 17.13
N GLY A 482 26.08 -20.82 16.58
CA GLY A 482 25.52 -22.17 16.58
C GLY A 482 25.23 -22.70 17.99
N PHE A 483 25.64 -23.94 18.27
CA PHE A 483 25.35 -24.61 19.55
C PHE A 483 26.01 -23.95 20.76
N ALA A 484 27.13 -23.28 20.56
CA ALA A 484 27.88 -22.53 21.57
C ALA A 484 27.35 -21.10 21.78
N GLY A 485 26.36 -20.68 20.97
CA GLY A 485 25.63 -19.43 21.12
C GLY A 485 24.28 -19.60 21.82
N GLY A 486 23.37 -18.69 21.48
CA GLY A 486 21.98 -18.72 21.94
C GLY A 486 21.79 -18.20 23.36
N GLN A 487 22.76 -17.47 23.90
CA GLN A 487 22.68 -16.79 25.20
C GLN A 487 22.78 -15.28 25.00
N ILE A 488 22.31 -14.53 26.00
CA ILE A 488 22.59 -13.09 26.10
C ILE A 488 23.88 -12.94 26.89
N VAL A 489 24.88 -12.31 26.28
CA VAL A 489 26.19 -12.06 26.88
C VAL A 489 26.11 -10.84 27.80
N GLN A 490 25.61 -9.73 27.26
CA GLN A 490 25.47 -8.48 27.98
C GLN A 490 24.35 -7.62 27.39
N ILE A 491 23.71 -6.81 28.24
CA ILE A 491 22.69 -5.83 27.88
C ILE A 491 23.07 -4.49 28.52
N GLY A 492 22.99 -3.40 27.78
CA GLY A 492 23.25 -2.06 28.31
C GLY A 492 23.41 -1.02 27.22
N THR A 493 24.00 0.12 27.55
CA THR A 493 24.49 1.09 26.56
C THR A 493 25.72 0.56 25.83
N PRO A 494 26.09 1.10 24.65
CA PRO A 494 27.36 0.77 23.99
C PRO A 494 28.58 0.90 24.93
N GLU A 495 28.59 1.91 25.80
CA GLU A 495 29.63 2.12 26.80
C GLU A 495 29.65 1.00 27.86
N ASP A 496 28.49 0.54 28.33
CA ASP A 496 28.39 -0.58 29.27
C ASP A 496 28.94 -1.89 28.68
N LEU A 497 28.73 -2.14 27.38
CA LEU A 497 29.27 -3.29 26.68
C LEU A 497 30.80 -3.22 26.56
N SER A 498 31.35 -2.06 26.21
CA SER A 498 32.81 -1.88 26.16
C SER A 498 33.45 -2.00 27.54
N ALA A 499 32.82 -1.45 28.59
CA ALA A 499 33.29 -1.59 29.96
C ALA A 499 33.28 -3.06 30.42
N TYR A 500 32.21 -3.80 30.10
CA TYR A 500 32.11 -5.23 30.37
C TYR A 500 33.23 -6.03 29.68
N ALA A 501 33.51 -5.76 28.41
CA ALA A 501 34.58 -6.42 27.66
C ALA A 501 35.98 -6.16 28.27
N GLN A 502 36.26 -4.92 28.68
CA GLN A 502 37.52 -4.54 29.34
C GLN A 502 37.71 -5.24 30.69
N GLN A 503 36.64 -5.37 31.48
CA GLN A 503 36.69 -6.06 32.79
C GLN A 503 36.89 -7.58 32.62
N ASN A 504 36.26 -8.19 31.60
CA ASN A 504 36.31 -9.63 31.38
C ASN A 504 37.63 -10.15 30.82
N SER A 505 38.42 -9.30 30.14
CA SER A 505 39.79 -9.68 29.73
C SER A 505 40.68 -10.09 30.92
N ALA A 506 40.31 -9.71 32.15
CA ALA A 506 41.02 -10.06 33.38
C ALA A 506 40.47 -11.30 34.13
N SER A 507 39.28 -11.82 33.82
CA SER A 507 38.62 -12.91 34.57
C SER A 507 38.08 -14.04 33.69
N LYS A 508 38.57 -15.28 33.89
CA LYS A 508 38.21 -16.48 33.09
C LYS A 508 36.79 -17.05 33.29
N GLN A 509 35.92 -16.40 34.08
CA GLN A 509 34.62 -16.96 34.49
C GLN A 509 33.38 -16.34 33.80
N VAL A 510 33.55 -15.39 32.89
CA VAL A 510 32.45 -14.62 32.28
C VAL A 510 32.42 -14.82 30.76
N LEU A 511 31.23 -14.77 30.15
CA LEU A 511 31.05 -14.91 28.70
C LEU A 511 31.71 -13.74 27.95
N PRO A 512 32.56 -13.96 26.93
CA PRO A 512 33.18 -12.88 26.18
C PRO A 512 32.17 -12.15 25.28
N SER A 513 32.25 -10.81 25.26
CA SER A 513 31.46 -9.95 24.37
C SER A 513 32.33 -9.47 23.21
N HIS A 514 32.23 -10.17 22.07
CA HIS A 514 32.99 -9.79 20.85
C HIS A 514 32.57 -8.43 20.32
N THR A 515 31.28 -8.06 20.48
CA THR A 515 30.82 -6.72 20.11
C THR A 515 31.44 -5.66 21.02
N GLY A 516 31.44 -5.89 22.34
CA GLY A 516 32.02 -4.96 23.31
C GLY A 516 33.51 -4.70 23.04
N GLU A 517 34.27 -5.76 22.72
CA GLU A 517 35.69 -5.66 22.32
C GLU A 517 35.88 -4.80 21.06
N ALA A 518 35.06 -5.02 20.04
CA ALA A 518 35.11 -4.25 18.79
C ALA A 518 34.71 -2.77 18.98
N LEU A 519 33.82 -2.47 19.93
CA LEU A 519 33.38 -1.11 20.23
C LEU A 519 34.41 -0.27 20.99
N ILE A 520 35.33 -0.87 21.75
CA ILE A 520 36.34 -0.14 22.55
C ILE A 520 37.09 0.92 21.72
N PRO A 521 37.76 0.56 20.59
CA PRO A 521 38.49 1.55 19.80
C PRO A 521 37.56 2.59 19.15
N VAL A 522 36.34 2.20 18.81
CA VAL A 522 35.36 3.07 18.14
C VAL A 522 34.82 4.13 19.10
N ILE A 523 34.48 3.74 20.34
CA ILE A 523 34.03 4.66 21.39
C ILE A 523 35.18 5.58 21.82
N ALA A 524 36.38 5.06 21.97
CA ALA A 524 37.55 5.85 22.34
C ALA A 524 37.94 6.91 21.30
N ALA A 525 37.68 6.64 20.00
CA ALA A 525 38.03 7.56 18.92
C ALA A 525 37.18 8.84 18.87
N GLY A 526 35.92 8.81 19.34
CA GLY A 526 34.95 9.89 19.08
C GLY A 526 34.72 10.10 17.56
N PRO A 527 34.17 11.25 17.12
CA PRO A 527 33.75 12.41 17.91
C PRO A 527 32.41 12.18 18.62
N TYR A 528 32.19 12.90 19.72
CA TYR A 528 30.90 12.96 20.41
C TYR A 528 30.13 14.21 20.01
N GLN A 529 28.82 14.07 19.76
CA GLN A 529 27.95 15.18 19.39
C GLN A 529 26.59 15.04 20.08
N GLU A 530 26.01 16.18 20.45
CA GLU A 530 24.63 16.20 20.96
C GLU A 530 23.64 15.96 19.81
N ARG A 531 22.76 14.99 19.99
CA ARG A 531 21.69 14.66 19.04
C ARG A 531 20.61 15.74 19.08
N GLN A 532 20.24 16.25 17.90
CA GLN A 532 19.12 17.17 17.76
C GLN A 532 17.79 16.40 17.85
N GLY A 533 16.83 16.93 18.61
CA GLY A 533 15.48 16.39 18.67
C GLY A 533 14.67 16.77 17.43
N TYR A 534 13.83 15.86 16.96
CA TYR A 534 12.91 16.10 15.84
C TYR A 534 11.54 16.58 16.33
N ASP A 535 11.04 17.69 15.81
CA ASP A 535 9.69 18.19 16.05
C ASP A 535 8.79 17.94 14.81
N PRO A 536 7.81 17.02 14.88
CA PRO A 536 6.89 16.74 13.78
C PRO A 536 5.93 17.90 13.44
N HIS A 537 5.76 18.89 14.32
CA HIS A 537 4.85 20.01 14.11
C HIS A 537 5.51 21.25 13.52
N ALA A 538 6.83 21.20 13.27
CA ALA A 538 7.59 22.31 12.71
C ALA A 538 7.44 22.47 11.19
N GLU A 539 6.77 21.56 10.48
CA GLU A 539 6.47 21.71 9.04
C GLU A 539 5.49 22.89 8.83
N GLN A 540 6.04 24.01 8.37
CA GLN A 540 5.27 25.21 8.04
C GLN A 540 4.55 25.01 6.70
N THR A 541 3.21 25.02 6.73
CA THR A 541 2.40 25.20 5.51
C THR A 541 2.72 26.54 4.89
N THR A 542 3.01 26.56 3.60
CA THR A 542 3.30 27.79 2.86
C THR A 542 2.00 28.38 2.28
N GLU A 543 1.94 29.70 2.06
CA GLU A 543 0.76 30.33 1.44
C GLU A 543 0.49 29.83 0.01
N GLU A 544 1.48 29.21 -0.65
CA GLU A 544 1.37 28.65 -2.01
C GLU A 544 0.89 27.18 -2.04
N ASP A 545 0.66 26.56 -0.88
CA ASP A 545 0.24 25.16 -0.79
C ASP A 545 -1.21 24.98 -1.33
N VAL A 546 -1.40 24.07 -2.29
CA VAL A 546 -2.69 23.81 -2.93
C VAL A 546 -3.17 22.38 -2.65
N GLU A 547 -4.44 22.23 -2.30
CA GLU A 547 -5.08 20.92 -2.18
C GLU A 547 -5.33 20.30 -3.56
N ILE A 548 -5.10 18.99 -3.71
CA ILE A 548 -5.27 18.29 -5.01
C ILE A 548 -6.68 18.48 -5.59
N SER A 549 -7.69 18.63 -4.71
CA SER A 549 -9.08 18.85 -5.12
C SER A 549 -9.35 20.25 -5.71
N GLU A 550 -8.48 21.22 -5.46
CA GLU A 550 -8.62 22.61 -5.89
C GLU A 550 -7.99 22.87 -7.26
N ILE A 551 -7.05 22.00 -7.67
CA ILE A 551 -6.41 22.04 -8.97
C ILE A 551 -7.48 22.00 -10.09
N GLY A 552 -7.51 23.06 -10.90
CA GLY A 552 -8.44 23.20 -12.02
C GLY A 552 -9.88 23.51 -11.64
N LYS A 553 -10.16 24.01 -10.43
CA LYS A 553 -11.47 24.60 -10.07
C LYS A 553 -11.67 26.01 -10.64
N GLU A 554 -10.60 26.78 -10.76
CA GLU A 554 -10.62 28.17 -11.25
C GLU A 554 -10.86 28.26 -12.76
N ILE A 555 -10.53 27.19 -13.50
CA ILE A 555 -10.68 27.14 -14.95
C ILE A 555 -12.13 26.81 -15.29
N SER A 556 -12.84 27.80 -15.81
CA SER A 556 -14.18 27.61 -16.37
C SER A 556 -14.09 26.72 -17.61
N MET A 557 -14.64 25.51 -17.50
CA MET A 557 -14.63 24.53 -18.57
C MET A 557 -15.39 25.05 -19.81
N PRO A 558 -15.03 24.65 -21.05
CA PRO A 558 -15.63 25.19 -22.27
C PRO A 558 -17.15 25.04 -22.34
N TRP A 559 -17.72 23.96 -21.78
CA TRP A 559 -19.17 23.77 -21.73
C TRP A 559 -19.88 24.70 -20.75
N LYS A 560 -19.17 25.31 -19.80
CA LYS A 560 -19.70 26.36 -18.91
C LYS A 560 -19.59 27.75 -19.50
N THR A 561 -18.62 28.00 -20.39
CA THR A 561 -18.43 29.30 -21.04
C THR A 561 -19.31 29.43 -22.29
N ASP A 562 -19.27 28.44 -23.19
CA ASP A 562 -20.11 28.36 -24.38
C ASP A 562 -20.60 26.92 -24.55
N GLY A 563 -21.57 26.57 -23.71
CA GLY A 563 -22.17 25.24 -23.68
C GLY A 563 -22.79 24.83 -25.01
N ARG A 564 -23.43 25.77 -25.70
CA ARG A 564 -24.08 25.50 -26.98
C ARG A 564 -23.05 25.13 -28.05
N ALA A 565 -22.00 25.93 -28.24
CA ALA A 565 -20.94 25.61 -29.19
C ALA A 565 -20.21 24.32 -28.80
N TRP A 566 -20.00 24.06 -27.50
CA TRP A 566 -19.40 22.81 -27.03
C TRP A 566 -20.21 21.59 -27.50
N HIS A 567 -21.51 21.55 -27.22
CA HIS A 567 -22.32 20.37 -27.51
C HIS A 567 -22.69 20.24 -29.00
N VAL A 568 -22.70 21.34 -29.76
CA VAL A 568 -23.07 21.34 -31.19
C VAL A 568 -21.87 21.23 -32.11
N GLN A 569 -20.69 21.75 -31.75
CA GLN A 569 -19.54 21.84 -32.65
C GLN A 569 -18.32 21.06 -32.12
N HIS A 570 -17.93 21.26 -30.87
CA HIS A 570 -16.66 20.75 -30.32
C HIS A 570 -16.75 19.37 -29.63
N ARG A 571 -17.96 18.91 -29.34
CA ARG A 571 -18.35 17.67 -28.63
C ARG A 571 -17.35 16.52 -28.73
N VAL A 572 -17.12 15.91 -27.56
CA VAL A 572 -16.16 14.83 -27.38
C VAL A 572 -16.87 13.61 -26.77
N GLY A 573 -16.51 12.42 -27.25
CA GLY A 573 -17.03 11.15 -26.77
C GLY A 573 -16.67 10.85 -25.31
N ARG A 574 -17.31 9.82 -24.74
CA ARG A 574 -17.06 9.38 -23.35
C ARG A 574 -15.59 9.02 -23.08
N ASP A 575 -14.90 8.54 -24.10
CA ASP A 575 -13.51 8.12 -24.12
C ASP A 575 -12.53 9.22 -24.57
N GLY A 576 -13.03 10.42 -24.88
CA GLY A 576 -12.21 11.49 -25.43
C GLY A 576 -12.14 11.50 -26.96
N GLY A 577 -12.79 10.55 -27.65
CA GLY A 577 -12.77 10.44 -29.11
C GLY A 577 -13.67 11.44 -29.84
N LYS A 578 -13.51 11.53 -31.16
CA LYS A 578 -14.35 12.40 -32.01
C LYS A 578 -15.76 11.82 -32.16
N VAL A 579 -16.75 12.69 -31.99
CA VAL A 579 -18.16 12.37 -32.22
C VAL A 579 -18.53 12.59 -33.69
N GLN A 580 -19.37 11.71 -34.25
CA GLN A 580 -19.68 11.62 -35.68
C GLN A 580 -21.13 11.99 -36.03
N TRP A 581 -22.08 12.02 -35.08
CA TRP A 581 -23.44 12.50 -35.36
C TRP A 581 -23.46 14.03 -35.58
N GLU A 582 -24.41 14.53 -36.36
CA GLU A 582 -24.51 15.93 -36.76
C GLU A 582 -24.99 16.87 -35.64
N GLY A 583 -24.18 17.88 -35.33
CA GLY A 583 -24.47 18.89 -34.30
C GLY A 583 -25.80 19.60 -34.47
N LYS A 584 -26.23 19.80 -35.73
CA LYS A 584 -27.45 20.51 -36.11
C LYS A 584 -28.71 19.85 -35.53
N ILE A 585 -28.69 18.53 -35.34
CA ILE A 585 -29.79 17.79 -34.69
C ILE A 585 -30.10 18.40 -33.33
N LEU A 586 -29.08 18.61 -32.51
CA LEU A 586 -29.23 19.15 -31.16
C LEU A 586 -29.60 20.64 -31.19
N ALA A 587 -28.96 21.42 -32.06
CA ALA A 587 -29.16 22.86 -32.16
C ALA A 587 -30.62 23.20 -32.48
N ASP A 588 -31.17 22.60 -33.55
CA ASP A 588 -32.51 22.92 -34.04
C ASP A 588 -33.59 22.32 -33.13
N THR A 589 -33.33 21.17 -32.50
CA THR A 589 -34.23 20.61 -31.48
C THR A 589 -34.34 21.56 -30.27
N ILE A 590 -33.21 22.10 -29.78
CA ILE A 590 -33.22 23.07 -28.69
C ILE A 590 -33.95 24.35 -29.11
N ASP A 591 -33.64 24.89 -30.28
CA ASP A 591 -34.27 26.12 -30.78
C ASP A 591 -35.78 25.95 -30.93
N ARG A 592 -36.23 24.78 -31.40
CA ARG A 592 -37.66 24.51 -31.50
C ARG A 592 -38.30 24.42 -30.13
N ILE A 593 -37.71 23.72 -29.16
CA ILE A 593 -38.23 23.64 -27.78
C ILE A 593 -38.34 25.05 -27.17
N GLU A 594 -37.29 25.86 -27.28
CA GLU A 594 -37.26 27.23 -26.75
C GLU A 594 -38.23 28.18 -27.47
N SER A 595 -38.56 27.91 -28.74
CA SER A 595 -39.56 28.69 -29.49
C SER A 595 -41.02 28.32 -29.14
N VAL A 596 -41.26 27.07 -28.76
CA VAL A 596 -42.61 26.52 -28.51
C VAL A 596 -43.01 26.71 -27.04
N SER A 597 -42.06 26.66 -26.11
CA SER A 597 -42.31 26.76 -24.67
C SER A 597 -41.77 28.05 -24.08
N THR A 598 -42.61 28.76 -23.31
CA THR A 598 -42.17 29.86 -22.43
C THR A 598 -42.10 29.46 -20.96
N LEU A 599 -42.49 28.23 -20.59
CA LEU A 599 -42.58 27.75 -19.20
C LEU A 599 -41.42 26.83 -18.79
N LEU A 600 -40.60 26.36 -19.74
CA LEU A 600 -39.38 25.62 -19.46
C LEU A 600 -38.23 26.58 -19.07
N ASN A 601 -37.30 26.08 -18.26
CA ASN A 601 -36.07 26.81 -17.96
C ASN A 601 -35.16 26.87 -19.19
N LYS A 602 -34.28 27.87 -19.22
CA LYS A 602 -33.21 27.94 -20.22
C LYS A 602 -32.38 26.65 -20.22
N THR A 603 -31.89 26.28 -21.40
CA THR A 603 -31.06 25.10 -21.58
C THR A 603 -29.83 25.10 -20.66
N ASP A 604 -29.66 24.03 -19.89
CA ASP A 604 -28.54 23.81 -18.98
C ASP A 604 -27.43 22.99 -19.67
N TYR A 605 -26.25 23.61 -19.74
CA TYR A 605 -25.03 23.03 -20.32
C TYR A 605 -23.96 22.74 -19.25
N ALA A 606 -24.30 22.70 -17.96
CA ALA A 606 -23.34 22.54 -16.88
C ALA A 606 -22.54 21.22 -16.92
N SER A 607 -23.04 20.21 -17.65
CA SER A 607 -22.40 18.90 -17.81
C SER A 607 -21.67 18.77 -19.14
N ARG A 608 -20.46 18.22 -19.12
CA ARG A 608 -19.67 17.94 -20.34
C ARG A 608 -20.39 17.08 -21.38
N THR A 609 -21.29 16.19 -20.94
CA THR A 609 -21.82 15.11 -21.79
C THR A 609 -23.34 15.11 -21.92
N VAL A 610 -24.04 15.95 -21.15
CA VAL A 610 -25.50 15.98 -21.10
C VAL A 610 -25.98 17.42 -21.22
N VAL A 611 -26.92 17.66 -22.13
CA VAL A 611 -27.69 18.90 -22.19
C VAL A 611 -29.06 18.64 -21.58
N GLU A 612 -29.48 19.49 -20.65
CA GLU A 612 -30.76 19.35 -19.94
C GLU A 612 -31.65 20.58 -20.15
N ILE A 613 -32.92 20.37 -20.45
CA ILE A 613 -33.96 21.41 -20.35
C ILE A 613 -34.96 20.95 -19.30
N ALA A 614 -35.04 21.72 -18.21
CA ALA A 614 -35.87 21.41 -17.06
C ALA A 614 -37.16 22.24 -16.99
N ALA A 615 -38.15 21.76 -16.24
CA ALA A 615 -39.31 22.57 -15.90
C ALA A 615 -38.90 23.79 -15.05
N ALA A 616 -39.72 24.86 -15.05
CA ALA A 616 -39.48 26.07 -14.26
C ALA A 616 -39.10 25.79 -12.79
N LYS A 617 -39.75 24.81 -12.16
CA LYS A 617 -39.40 24.33 -10.81
C LYS A 617 -38.66 23.00 -10.89
N LYS A 618 -37.46 22.92 -10.27
CA LYS A 618 -36.64 21.69 -10.19
C LYS A 618 -37.41 20.46 -9.66
N SER A 619 -38.41 20.66 -8.79
CA SER A 619 -39.24 19.57 -8.25
C SER A 619 -40.14 18.88 -9.28
N LEU A 620 -40.43 19.54 -10.40
CA LEU A 620 -41.26 19.01 -11.49
C LEU A 620 -40.44 18.17 -12.48
N GLY A 621 -39.11 18.12 -12.31
CA GLY A 621 -38.20 17.31 -13.10
C GLY A 621 -37.74 17.95 -14.41
N TRP A 622 -37.10 17.15 -15.26
CA TRP A 622 -36.61 17.56 -16.57
C TRP A 622 -37.56 17.16 -17.70
N PHE A 623 -37.61 17.95 -18.77
CA PHE A 623 -38.35 17.66 -20.00
C PHE A 623 -37.45 16.95 -21.01
N PHE A 624 -36.28 17.53 -21.30
CA PHE A 624 -35.37 17.06 -22.34
C PHE A 624 -33.97 16.75 -21.80
N HIS A 625 -33.42 15.60 -22.19
CA HIS A 625 -32.04 15.19 -21.96
C HIS A 625 -31.39 14.74 -23.27
N ALA A 626 -30.34 15.43 -23.69
CA ALA A 626 -29.51 14.99 -24.81
C ALA A 626 -28.17 14.45 -24.30
N ILE A 627 -27.90 13.16 -24.55
CA ILE A 627 -26.61 12.52 -24.24
C ILE A 627 -25.70 12.69 -25.46
N THR A 628 -24.78 13.64 -25.36
CA THR A 628 -23.95 14.13 -26.47
C THR A 628 -22.62 13.38 -26.64
N ALA A 629 -22.24 12.58 -25.66
CA ALA A 629 -20.95 11.87 -25.64
C ALA A 629 -20.96 10.48 -26.30
N GLU A 630 -22.04 10.12 -27.01
CA GLU A 630 -22.08 8.90 -27.82
C GLU A 630 -21.45 9.17 -29.19
N THR A 631 -20.57 8.26 -29.65
CA THR A 631 -19.76 8.47 -30.85
C THR A 631 -20.60 8.61 -32.11
N TRP A 632 -21.57 7.72 -32.31
CA TRP A 632 -22.27 7.59 -33.60
C TRP A 632 -23.66 8.20 -33.65
N MET A 633 -24.36 8.32 -32.53
CA MET A 633 -25.73 8.82 -32.50
C MET A 633 -25.96 9.76 -31.34
N LEU A 634 -26.71 10.83 -31.58
CA LEU A 634 -27.26 11.65 -30.51
C LEU A 634 -28.44 10.91 -29.88
N LYS A 635 -28.34 10.61 -28.59
CA LYS A 635 -29.44 10.03 -27.83
C LYS A 635 -30.22 11.15 -27.14
N MET A 636 -31.41 11.40 -27.65
CA MET A 636 -32.36 12.38 -27.12
C MET A 636 -33.42 11.68 -26.29
N LYS A 637 -33.77 12.26 -25.15
CA LYS A 637 -34.82 11.76 -24.27
C LYS A 637 -35.79 12.87 -23.92
N PHE A 638 -37.07 12.56 -23.99
CA PHE A 638 -38.17 13.48 -23.70
C PHE A 638 -39.06 12.85 -22.62
N ARG A 639 -39.56 13.66 -21.69
CA ARG A 639 -40.56 13.25 -20.71
C ARG A 639 -41.88 13.93 -21.01
N THR A 640 -42.96 13.16 -21.00
CA THR A 640 -44.32 13.65 -21.21
C THR A 640 -45.29 12.97 -20.24
N ALA A 641 -46.54 13.43 -20.25
CA ALA A 641 -47.62 12.77 -19.52
C ALA A 641 -47.75 11.29 -19.94
N PRO A 642 -48.14 10.37 -19.02
CA PRO A 642 -48.41 8.99 -19.37
C PRO A 642 -49.52 8.87 -20.43
N GLY A 643 -49.24 8.15 -21.52
CA GLY A 643 -50.23 7.86 -22.55
C GLY A 643 -50.32 8.88 -23.68
N THR A 644 -49.49 9.93 -23.69
CA THR A 644 -49.41 10.90 -24.79
C THR A 644 -49.10 10.23 -26.13
N PHE A 645 -48.16 9.29 -26.15
CA PHE A 645 -47.75 8.60 -27.38
C PHE A 645 -47.98 7.10 -27.31
N ASN A 646 -48.54 6.54 -28.39
CA ASN A 646 -48.56 5.09 -28.61
C ASN A 646 -47.23 4.64 -29.22
N ARG A 647 -46.61 3.59 -28.66
CA ARG A 647 -45.30 3.08 -29.07
C ARG A 647 -45.25 2.69 -30.54
N GLU A 648 -46.19 1.87 -31.01
CA GLU A 648 -46.16 1.32 -32.38
C GLU A 648 -46.40 2.42 -33.41
N LYS A 649 -47.40 3.27 -33.16
CA LYS A 649 -47.71 4.41 -34.03
C LYS A 649 -46.54 5.38 -34.14
N LEU A 650 -45.89 5.73 -33.03
CA LEU A 650 -44.77 6.68 -33.06
C LEU A 650 -43.54 6.10 -33.76
N VAL A 651 -43.22 4.83 -33.53
CA VAL A 651 -42.09 4.16 -34.21
C VAL A 651 -42.34 4.09 -35.72
N GLN A 652 -43.56 3.73 -36.14
CA GLN A 652 -43.92 3.65 -37.55
C GLN A 652 -43.95 5.03 -38.22
N ALA A 653 -44.52 6.03 -37.56
CA ALA A 653 -44.62 7.39 -38.10
C ALA A 653 -43.25 8.06 -38.27
N MET A 654 -42.34 7.87 -37.31
CA MET A 654 -40.97 8.41 -37.38
C MET A 654 -40.12 7.72 -38.44
N GLY A 655 -40.42 6.46 -38.79
CA GLY A 655 -39.81 5.76 -39.93
C GLY A 655 -38.28 5.60 -39.88
N LEU A 656 -37.64 5.80 -38.72
CA LEU A 656 -36.17 5.74 -38.61
C LEU A 656 -35.65 4.34 -38.92
N LYS A 657 -34.76 4.24 -39.91
CA LYS A 657 -34.05 3.02 -40.28
C LYS A 657 -33.36 2.38 -39.07
N THR A 658 -33.33 1.07 -38.96
CA THR A 658 -32.50 0.39 -37.93
C THR A 658 -31.02 0.51 -38.30
N LEU A 659 -30.11 0.26 -37.36
CA LEU A 659 -28.66 0.37 -37.63
C LEU A 659 -28.20 -0.59 -38.73
N ASN A 660 -28.78 -1.79 -38.81
CA ASN A 660 -28.47 -2.74 -39.89
C ASN A 660 -28.98 -2.33 -41.28
N GLN A 661 -29.83 -1.28 -41.36
CA GLN A 661 -30.32 -0.72 -42.62
C GLN A 661 -29.52 0.53 -43.03
N MET A 662 -28.45 0.86 -42.28
CA MET A 662 -27.54 1.98 -42.51
C MET A 662 -26.17 1.42 -42.87
N ASP A 663 -25.88 1.28 -44.16
CA ASP A 663 -24.65 0.66 -44.68
C ASP A 663 -23.39 1.52 -44.46
N ASP A 664 -23.59 2.78 -44.06
CA ASP A 664 -22.59 3.84 -43.89
C ASP A 664 -22.00 3.91 -42.47
N LEU A 665 -22.52 3.13 -41.52
CA LEU A 665 -22.10 3.17 -40.11
C LEU A 665 -21.48 1.83 -39.64
N PRO A 666 -20.33 1.83 -38.95
CA PRO A 666 -19.70 0.62 -38.43
C PRO A 666 -20.34 0.14 -37.11
N VAL A 667 -21.67 0.20 -37.02
CA VAL A 667 -22.46 -0.21 -35.84
C VAL A 667 -23.66 -1.02 -36.27
N TYR A 668 -23.88 -2.17 -35.61
CA TYR A 668 -24.95 -3.11 -35.96
C TYR A 668 -26.05 -3.13 -34.89
N GLY A 669 -27.29 -3.33 -35.33
CA GLY A 669 -28.45 -3.47 -34.45
C GLY A 669 -29.78 -3.41 -35.19
N ASN A 670 -30.68 -4.34 -34.85
CA ASN A 670 -32.05 -4.38 -35.37
C ASN A 670 -33.08 -3.69 -34.47
N GLU A 671 -32.66 -3.09 -33.36
CA GLU A 671 -33.59 -2.42 -32.45
C GLU A 671 -34.12 -1.11 -33.07
N PRO A 672 -35.43 -0.78 -32.89
CA PRO A 672 -35.96 0.52 -33.24
C PRO A 672 -35.19 1.65 -32.53
N ARG A 673 -34.84 2.71 -33.28
CA ARG A 673 -34.16 3.91 -32.76
C ARG A 673 -35.09 4.88 -32.02
N VAL A 674 -36.40 4.63 -32.07
CA VAL A 674 -37.41 5.29 -31.22
C VAL A 674 -37.92 4.30 -30.18
N LYS A 675 -37.92 4.69 -28.90
CA LYS A 675 -38.41 3.87 -27.79
C LYS A 675 -39.33 4.69 -26.89
N VAL A 676 -40.52 4.17 -26.64
CA VAL A 676 -41.47 4.74 -25.68
C VAL A 676 -41.52 3.84 -24.45
N LYS A 677 -41.19 4.37 -23.27
CA LYS A 677 -41.11 3.63 -22.00
C LYS A 677 -41.93 4.33 -20.93
N LYS A 678 -42.73 3.58 -20.17
CA LYS A 678 -43.36 4.11 -18.94
C LYS A 678 -42.34 4.08 -17.80
N ARG A 679 -42.05 5.24 -17.20
CA ARG A 679 -41.06 5.42 -16.12
C ARG A 679 -41.70 6.20 -14.96
N SER A 680 -42.17 5.47 -13.94
CA SER A 680 -42.90 6.05 -12.80
C SER A 680 -44.11 6.86 -13.28
N GLN A 681 -44.17 8.15 -12.95
CA GLN A 681 -45.24 9.08 -13.35
C GLN A 681 -45.08 9.65 -14.77
N TRP A 682 -44.01 9.32 -15.48
CA TRP A 682 -43.70 9.87 -16.81
C TRP A 682 -43.77 8.82 -17.90
N GLN A 683 -44.07 9.27 -19.12
CA GLN A 683 -43.72 8.56 -20.35
C GLN A 683 -42.39 9.13 -20.86
N GLU A 684 -41.36 8.28 -20.97
CA GLU A 684 -40.05 8.64 -21.51
C GLU A 684 -39.96 8.18 -22.97
N ILE A 685 -39.73 9.11 -23.88
CA ILE A 685 -39.49 8.86 -25.30
C ILE A 685 -38.00 9.03 -25.56
N GLU A 686 -37.34 7.99 -26.04
CA GLU A 686 -35.93 7.99 -26.45
C GLU A 686 -35.86 7.95 -27.97
N ILE A 687 -35.18 8.92 -28.59
CA ILE A 687 -34.93 9.00 -30.04
C ILE A 687 -33.42 9.02 -30.24
N ARG A 688 -32.92 8.22 -31.19
CA ARG A 688 -31.50 8.20 -31.57
C ARG A 688 -31.34 8.59 -33.04
N ALA A 689 -30.63 9.67 -33.29
CA ALA A 689 -30.42 10.22 -34.64
C ALA A 689 -28.92 10.37 -34.94
N HIS A 690 -28.54 10.19 -36.20
CA HIS A 690 -27.18 10.32 -36.71
C HIS A 690 -27.03 11.59 -37.56
N SER A 691 -27.90 11.80 -38.56
CA SER A 691 -27.91 13.00 -39.42
C SER A 691 -29.16 13.84 -39.20
N PHE A 692 -29.09 15.12 -39.57
CA PHE A 692 -30.20 16.06 -39.42
C PHE A 692 -31.43 15.70 -40.25
N ASP A 693 -31.22 15.20 -41.47
CA ASP A 693 -32.29 14.80 -42.39
C ASP A 693 -33.20 13.71 -41.82
N GLU A 694 -32.72 12.92 -40.86
CA GLU A 694 -33.52 11.90 -40.18
C GLU A 694 -34.60 12.48 -39.27
N ILE A 695 -34.37 13.69 -38.75
CA ILE A 695 -35.29 14.36 -37.83
C ILE A 695 -35.96 15.59 -38.44
N ASP A 696 -35.46 16.13 -39.55
CA ASP A 696 -36.09 17.26 -40.23
C ASP A 696 -37.30 16.82 -41.05
N THR A 697 -38.32 16.34 -40.34
CA THR A 697 -39.57 15.84 -40.91
C THR A 697 -40.74 16.48 -40.18
N PRO A 698 -41.88 16.74 -40.87
CA PRO A 698 -43.07 17.28 -40.22
C PRO A 698 -43.52 16.44 -39.01
N VAL A 699 -43.37 15.12 -39.11
CA VAL A 699 -43.74 14.17 -38.06
C VAL A 699 -42.93 14.35 -36.78
N TYR A 700 -41.62 14.59 -36.90
CA TYR A 700 -40.75 14.81 -35.74
C TYR A 700 -41.08 16.14 -35.05
N TRP A 701 -41.29 17.20 -35.83
CA TRP A 701 -41.61 18.52 -35.29
C TRP A 701 -42.98 18.57 -34.61
N GLU A 702 -44.00 17.91 -35.19
CA GLU A 702 -45.32 17.74 -34.57
C GLU A 702 -45.25 16.91 -33.27
N PHE A 703 -44.43 15.86 -33.27
CA PHE A 703 -44.15 15.08 -32.05
C PHE A 703 -43.55 15.98 -30.96
N LEU A 704 -42.57 16.81 -31.30
CA LEU A 704 -41.87 17.66 -30.33
C LEU A 704 -42.82 18.68 -29.70
N GLU A 705 -43.66 19.34 -30.50
CA GLU A 705 -44.66 20.29 -30.02
C GLU A 705 -45.69 19.61 -29.11
N THR A 706 -46.22 18.46 -29.53
CA THR A 706 -47.15 17.66 -28.72
C THR A 706 -46.51 17.23 -27.40
N ALA A 707 -45.22 16.87 -27.42
CA ALA A 707 -44.48 16.47 -26.24
C ALA A 707 -44.29 17.62 -25.25
N VAL A 708 -43.95 18.82 -25.75
CA VAL A 708 -43.81 20.04 -24.94
C VAL A 708 -45.16 20.40 -24.30
N GLN A 709 -46.23 20.49 -25.09
CA GLN A 709 -47.57 20.83 -24.59
C GLN A 709 -48.05 19.82 -23.54
N ALA A 710 -47.92 18.52 -23.80
CA ALA A 710 -48.32 17.49 -22.86
C ALA A 710 -47.51 17.51 -21.56
N PHE A 711 -46.24 17.93 -21.61
CA PHE A 711 -45.42 18.10 -20.41
C PHE A 711 -45.82 19.35 -19.63
N GLU A 712 -46.07 20.46 -20.31
CA GLU A 712 -46.51 21.72 -19.70
C GLU A 712 -47.90 21.60 -19.07
N GLU A 713 -48.88 20.99 -19.74
CA GLU A 713 -50.22 20.77 -19.18
C GLU A 713 -50.15 19.89 -17.93
N PHE A 714 -49.33 18.85 -17.97
CA PHE A 714 -49.14 17.94 -16.85
C PHE A 714 -48.41 18.58 -15.66
N THR A 715 -47.58 19.60 -15.91
CA THR A 715 -46.82 20.31 -14.88
C THR A 715 -47.45 21.64 -14.44
N GLY A 716 -48.31 22.24 -15.27
CA GLY A 716 -48.93 23.56 -15.11
C GLY A 716 -50.40 23.54 -14.70
N GLY A 717 -51.16 22.48 -14.99
CA GLY A 717 -52.48 22.28 -14.41
C GLY A 717 -52.38 22.23 -12.89
N THR A 718 -53.28 22.91 -12.17
CA THR A 718 -53.39 22.83 -10.70
C THR A 718 -53.46 21.37 -10.26
N GLY A 719 -52.29 20.80 -9.97
CA GLY A 719 -52.04 19.39 -9.72
C GLY A 719 -52.53 18.94 -8.36
N LYS A 720 -53.82 19.16 -8.06
CA LYS A 720 -54.57 18.31 -7.14
C LYS A 720 -55.04 17.08 -7.90
N GLN A 721 -54.11 16.24 -8.34
CA GLN A 721 -54.39 14.81 -8.50
C GLN A 721 -53.09 14.02 -8.45
N LYS A 722 -52.91 13.39 -7.28
CA LYS A 722 -52.02 12.27 -7.00
C LYS A 722 -50.71 12.30 -7.79
N ILE A 723 -49.73 13.03 -7.26
CA ILE A 723 -48.40 12.42 -7.09
C ILE A 723 -48.73 11.01 -6.58
N GLU A 724 -48.44 9.99 -7.38
CA GLU A 724 -48.51 8.62 -6.95
C GLU A 724 -47.55 8.58 -5.76
N LYS A 725 -48.09 8.84 -4.55
CA LYS A 725 -47.36 8.67 -3.30
C LYS A 725 -46.90 7.25 -3.45
N SER A 726 -45.60 7.10 -3.65
CA SER A 726 -45.00 5.81 -3.94
C SER A 726 -45.65 4.80 -3.01
N PRO A 727 -46.14 3.63 -3.45
CA PRO A 727 -47.15 2.87 -2.71
C PRO A 727 -46.91 2.70 -1.21
N TRP A 728 -45.64 2.68 -0.78
CA TRP A 728 -45.20 2.76 0.62
C TRP A 728 -45.52 4.07 1.36
N LYS A 729 -45.37 5.25 0.74
CA LYS A 729 -45.80 6.56 1.30
C LYS A 729 -47.32 6.71 1.42
N SER A 730 -48.09 5.97 0.62
CA SER A 730 -49.57 5.99 0.69
C SER A 730 -50.12 4.92 1.64
N ASN A 731 -49.56 3.71 1.59
CA ASN A 731 -50.02 2.58 2.38
C ASN A 731 -49.30 2.49 3.75
N GLY A 732 -48.20 3.22 3.93
CA GLY A 732 -47.39 3.26 5.15
C GLY A 732 -47.07 1.86 5.64
N GLN A 733 -47.50 1.58 6.87
CA GLN A 733 -47.44 0.27 7.50
C GLN A 733 -47.97 -0.87 6.62
N LYS A 734 -49.14 -0.71 5.96
CA LYS A 734 -49.76 -1.76 5.12
C LYS A 734 -48.86 -2.20 3.95
N TRP A 735 -47.94 -1.36 3.49
CA TRP A 735 -46.96 -1.75 2.47
C TRP A 735 -45.96 -2.78 2.99
N HIS A 736 -45.43 -2.57 4.19
CA HIS A 736 -44.39 -3.41 4.78
C HIS A 736 -44.91 -4.81 5.10
N PHE A 737 -46.17 -4.91 5.56
CA PHE A 737 -46.89 -6.17 5.79
C PHE A 737 -47.46 -6.81 4.50
N SER A 738 -47.27 -6.22 3.32
CA SER A 738 -47.71 -6.81 2.05
C SER A 738 -46.64 -7.66 1.37
N THR A 739 -47.05 -8.64 0.57
CA THR A 739 -46.15 -9.40 -0.32
C THR A 739 -45.65 -8.60 -1.52
N LYS A 740 -46.14 -7.36 -1.70
CA LYS A 740 -45.71 -6.44 -2.77
C LYS A 740 -44.42 -5.71 -2.34
N GLY A 741 -43.54 -5.43 -3.29
CA GLY A 741 -42.32 -4.64 -3.08
C GLY A 741 -40.99 -5.39 -3.05
N PHE A 742 -41.00 -6.73 -3.16
CA PHE A 742 -39.79 -7.54 -3.34
C PHE A 742 -39.26 -7.45 -4.78
N THR A 743 -37.96 -7.66 -4.96
CA THR A 743 -37.29 -7.63 -6.27
C THR A 743 -37.81 -8.75 -7.17
N PRO A 744 -38.20 -8.49 -8.44
CA PRO A 744 -38.63 -9.51 -9.37
C PRO A 744 -37.58 -10.63 -9.51
N GLY A 745 -37.99 -11.89 -9.44
CA GLY A 745 -37.11 -13.06 -9.60
C GLY A 745 -36.56 -13.67 -8.31
N HIS A 746 -36.73 -13.02 -7.15
CA HIS A 746 -36.31 -13.59 -5.86
C HIS A 746 -37.51 -14.10 -5.04
N LYS A 747 -37.49 -15.37 -4.63
CA LYS A 747 -38.45 -15.93 -3.68
C LYS A 747 -38.06 -15.56 -2.24
N ARG A 748 -39.01 -15.06 -1.45
CA ARG A 748 -38.83 -14.73 -0.04
C ARG A 748 -38.61 -16.02 0.77
N GLN A 749 -37.56 -16.06 1.59
CA GLN A 749 -37.14 -17.22 2.39
C GLN A 749 -37.67 -17.22 3.83
N TRP A 750 -38.35 -16.16 4.26
CA TRP A 750 -38.96 -16.01 5.58
C TRP A 750 -40.48 -15.79 5.47
N LYS A 751 -41.26 -16.05 6.53
CA LYS A 751 -42.73 -15.90 6.56
C LYS A 751 -43.14 -14.52 7.10
N MET A 752 -44.34 -14.01 6.76
CA MET A 752 -44.78 -12.71 7.31
C MET A 752 -44.95 -12.70 8.83
N GLU A 753 -45.26 -13.86 9.41
CA GLU A 753 -45.30 -14.11 10.86
C GLU A 753 -44.04 -13.54 11.57
N VAL A 754 -42.85 -13.73 10.99
CA VAL A 754 -41.58 -13.22 11.56
C VAL A 754 -41.56 -11.68 11.67
N TRP A 755 -42.20 -10.99 10.71
CA TRP A 755 -42.30 -9.52 10.77
C TRP A 755 -43.40 -9.06 11.72
N GLU A 756 -44.50 -9.80 11.83
CA GLU A 756 -45.56 -9.53 12.82
C GLU A 756 -45.01 -9.68 14.25
N ASP A 757 -44.27 -10.75 14.52
CA ASP A 757 -43.66 -11.02 15.82
C ASP A 757 -42.60 -9.97 16.19
N LEU A 758 -41.71 -9.62 15.25
CA LEU A 758 -40.69 -8.59 15.50
C LEU A 758 -41.32 -7.21 15.71
N TYR A 759 -42.36 -6.89 14.93
CA TYR A 759 -43.09 -5.63 15.08
C TYR A 759 -43.76 -5.55 16.45
N GLN A 760 -44.42 -6.62 16.91
CA GLN A 760 -45.05 -6.69 18.22
C GLN A 760 -44.00 -6.52 19.33
N LEU A 761 -42.88 -7.25 19.27
CA LEU A 761 -41.78 -7.12 20.22
C LEU A 761 -41.28 -5.67 20.32
N MET A 762 -41.08 -4.99 19.18
CA MET A 762 -40.64 -3.59 19.18
C MET A 762 -41.66 -2.64 19.80
N GLN A 763 -42.97 -2.88 19.60
CA GLN A 763 -44.02 -2.10 20.26
C GLN A 763 -44.06 -2.35 21.77
N ASP A 764 -43.81 -3.58 22.21
CA ASP A 764 -43.81 -3.93 23.63
C ASP A 764 -42.60 -3.33 24.36
N VAL A 765 -41.44 -3.24 23.70
CA VAL A 765 -40.22 -2.61 24.23
C VAL A 765 -40.36 -1.08 24.30
N ILE A 766 -40.92 -0.43 23.27
CA ILE A 766 -41.18 1.02 23.27
C ILE A 766 -42.62 1.33 22.83
N PRO A 767 -43.56 1.38 23.78
CA PRO A 767 -44.95 1.74 23.48
C PRO A 767 -45.09 3.14 22.86
N ASP A 768 -44.26 4.08 23.29
CA ASP A 768 -44.28 5.49 22.84
C ASP A 768 -43.37 5.77 21.62
N GLY A 769 -42.81 4.73 21.00
CA GLY A 769 -41.86 4.85 19.89
C GLY A 769 -42.56 5.28 18.58
N ASN A 770 -41.92 6.18 17.82
CA ASN A 770 -42.49 6.67 16.57
C ASN A 770 -41.98 5.88 15.36
N PHE A 771 -42.84 5.06 14.76
CA PHE A 771 -42.54 4.33 13.52
C PHE A 771 -42.72 5.23 12.29
N LEU A 772 -41.65 5.39 11.52
CA LEU A 772 -41.62 6.15 10.28
C LEU A 772 -41.64 5.22 9.04
N TRP A 773 -42.79 5.20 8.37
CA TRP A 773 -43.09 4.32 7.22
C TRP A 773 -42.89 5.01 5.85
N ASN A 774 -41.84 5.82 5.70
CA ASN A 774 -41.67 6.68 4.53
C ASN A 774 -40.72 6.11 3.45
N ASN A 775 -40.14 4.93 3.68
CA ASN A 775 -39.17 4.27 2.81
C ASN A 775 -39.75 3.00 2.17
N LYS A 776 -39.29 2.63 0.98
CA LYS A 776 -39.77 1.46 0.22
C LYS A 776 -39.40 0.13 0.89
N VAL A 777 -38.27 0.10 1.58
CA VAL A 777 -37.59 -1.12 2.03
C VAL A 777 -37.32 -1.10 3.53
N LEU A 778 -37.12 0.09 4.11
CA LEU A 778 -36.78 0.28 5.52
C LEU A 778 -37.97 0.79 6.32
N VAL A 779 -38.04 0.38 7.58
CA VAL A 779 -38.92 0.94 8.62
C VAL A 779 -38.02 1.48 9.71
N HIS A 780 -38.14 2.76 10.03
CA HIS A 780 -37.35 3.38 11.08
C HIS A 780 -38.21 3.55 12.34
N LEU A 781 -37.67 3.22 13.51
CA LEU A 781 -38.26 3.49 14.81
C LEU A 781 -37.39 4.50 15.55
N TYR A 782 -38.01 5.60 15.98
CA TYR A 782 -37.38 6.66 16.75
C TYR A 782 -37.81 6.56 18.21
N LEU A 783 -36.88 6.84 19.13
CA LEU A 783 -37.21 7.13 20.52
C LEU A 783 -38.01 8.45 20.61
N PRO A 784 -38.86 8.62 21.63
CA PRO A 784 -39.58 9.88 21.85
C PRO A 784 -38.62 11.08 21.88
N GLY A 785 -38.79 12.04 20.97
CA GLY A 785 -37.92 13.23 20.88
C GLY A 785 -36.57 13.04 20.17
N GLY A 786 -36.18 11.81 19.82
CA GLY A 786 -34.91 11.50 19.15
C GLY A 786 -34.86 11.97 17.68
N ARG A 787 -33.72 12.53 17.25
CA ARG A 787 -33.49 12.97 15.86
C ARG A 787 -32.95 11.87 14.93
N THR A 788 -32.48 10.76 15.48
CA THR A 788 -31.91 9.63 14.75
C THR A 788 -32.67 8.34 15.05
N PRO A 789 -32.80 7.41 14.08
CA PRO A 789 -33.52 6.17 14.29
C PRO A 789 -32.72 5.25 15.21
N TRP A 790 -33.36 4.74 16.26
CA TRP A 790 -32.78 3.77 17.17
C TRP A 790 -32.77 2.38 16.52
N LEU A 791 -33.94 1.92 16.08
CA LEU A 791 -34.08 0.66 15.35
C LEU A 791 -34.44 0.93 13.89
N THR A 792 -33.87 0.14 12.97
CA THR A 792 -34.21 0.19 11.54
C THR A 792 -34.40 -1.23 11.02
N VAL A 793 -35.60 -1.54 10.53
CA VAL A 793 -35.92 -2.87 10.00
C VAL A 793 -35.96 -2.85 8.47
N GLN A 794 -35.25 -3.78 7.84
CA GLN A 794 -35.26 -3.99 6.40
C GLN A 794 -36.27 -5.09 6.03
N THR A 795 -37.48 -4.67 5.60
CA THR A 795 -38.61 -5.61 5.41
C THR A 795 -38.75 -6.16 4.00
N LYS A 796 -38.00 -5.65 3.01
CA LYS A 796 -38.10 -6.07 1.58
C LYS A 796 -36.82 -6.73 1.06
N LYS A 797 -36.16 -7.52 1.91
CA LYS A 797 -35.02 -8.37 1.55
C LYS A 797 -35.51 -9.82 1.44
N ALA A 798 -35.14 -10.53 0.36
CA ALA A 798 -35.71 -11.84 0.07
C ALA A 798 -35.12 -12.97 0.94
N ASP A 799 -33.86 -12.84 1.34
CA ASP A 799 -33.09 -13.82 2.13
C ASP A 799 -33.47 -13.83 3.61
N ALA A 800 -33.65 -12.66 4.25
CA ALA A 800 -33.97 -12.56 5.68
C ALA A 800 -34.66 -11.23 6.01
N LEU A 801 -35.32 -11.15 7.16
CA LEU A 801 -35.70 -9.88 7.79
C LEU A 801 -34.50 -9.35 8.59
N VAL A 802 -34.10 -8.09 8.41
CA VAL A 802 -32.89 -7.54 9.06
C VAL A 802 -33.27 -6.41 10.03
N LEU A 803 -32.90 -6.54 11.30
CA LEU A 803 -32.99 -5.50 12.32
C LEU A 803 -31.64 -4.83 12.50
N ASN A 804 -31.57 -3.52 12.32
CA ASN A 804 -30.40 -2.72 12.66
C ASN A 804 -30.65 -1.96 13.95
N ILE A 805 -29.79 -2.15 14.95
CA ILE A 805 -29.77 -1.44 16.23
C ILE A 805 -28.65 -0.40 16.16
N ASN A 806 -28.96 0.87 16.40
CA ASN A 806 -28.00 1.97 16.37
C ASN A 806 -27.86 2.56 17.78
N CYS A 807 -26.65 2.55 18.34
CA CYS A 807 -26.36 3.14 19.65
C CYS A 807 -25.07 3.99 19.62
N PRO A 808 -24.90 4.94 20.55
CA PRO A 808 -23.61 5.53 20.88
C PRO A 808 -22.54 4.47 21.15
N LYS A 809 -21.29 4.84 20.87
CA LYS A 809 -20.15 3.92 20.98
C LYS A 809 -19.96 3.42 22.42
N GLY A 810 -19.79 2.10 22.57
CA GLY A 810 -19.46 1.45 23.84
C GLY A 810 -20.65 0.86 24.60
N LEU A 811 -21.89 1.11 24.16
CA LEU A 811 -23.11 0.57 24.79
C LEU A 811 -23.48 -0.84 24.28
N MET A 812 -22.88 -1.29 23.18
CA MET A 812 -23.14 -2.63 22.62
C MET A 812 -21.90 -3.51 22.71
N THR A 813 -22.07 -4.75 23.15
CA THR A 813 -21.01 -5.76 23.18
C THR A 813 -21.25 -6.83 22.12
N ALA A 814 -20.24 -7.09 21.29
CA ALA A 814 -20.33 -8.06 20.19
C ALA A 814 -20.66 -9.49 20.67
N GLY A 815 -20.25 -9.84 21.89
CA GLY A 815 -20.52 -11.15 22.50
C GLY A 815 -22.01 -11.41 22.73
N ARG A 816 -22.74 -10.44 23.29
CA ARG A 816 -24.20 -10.56 23.46
C ARG A 816 -24.93 -10.56 22.13
N ILE A 817 -24.48 -9.75 21.16
CA ILE A 817 -25.14 -9.66 19.86
C ILE A 817 -25.12 -11.01 19.13
N ALA A 818 -24.06 -11.81 19.29
CA ALA A 818 -23.91 -13.11 18.64
C ALA A 818 -24.99 -14.13 19.03
N GLU A 819 -25.75 -13.90 20.10
CA GLU A 819 -26.80 -14.79 20.60
C GLU A 819 -28.16 -14.59 19.90
N PHE A 820 -28.33 -13.50 19.13
CA PHE A 820 -29.62 -13.14 18.53
C PHE A 820 -29.71 -13.48 17.04
N GLY A 821 -30.83 -14.05 16.59
CA GLY A 821 -31.08 -14.32 15.18
C GLY A 821 -30.22 -15.44 14.59
N ASN A 822 -30.34 -15.66 13.28
CA ASN A 822 -29.62 -16.72 12.55
C ASN A 822 -28.24 -16.24 12.05
N ARG A 823 -28.09 -14.94 11.84
CA ARG A 823 -26.84 -14.31 11.42
C ARG A 823 -26.77 -12.90 11.99
N GLN A 824 -25.56 -12.45 12.30
CA GLN A 824 -25.31 -11.14 12.89
C GLN A 824 -24.11 -10.46 12.22
N ASP A 825 -24.10 -9.14 12.26
CA ASP A 825 -23.00 -8.29 11.81
C ASP A 825 -22.89 -7.11 12.78
N PHE A 826 -21.68 -6.80 13.23
CA PHE A 826 -21.44 -5.73 14.21
C PHE A 826 -20.37 -4.79 13.67
N ASP A 827 -20.76 -3.54 13.44
CA ASP A 827 -19.91 -2.48 12.90
C ASP A 827 -19.66 -1.41 13.97
N SER A 828 -18.42 -1.38 14.47
CA SER A 828 -17.91 -0.39 15.43
C SER A 828 -16.80 0.49 14.81
N THR A 829 -16.73 0.55 13.47
CA THR A 829 -15.68 1.31 12.77
C THR A 829 -15.87 2.83 12.88
N SER A 830 -17.08 3.29 13.16
CA SER A 830 -17.38 4.71 13.38
C SER A 830 -16.82 5.21 14.72
N ALA A 831 -16.33 6.45 14.72
CA ALA A 831 -15.86 7.10 15.95
C ALA A 831 -16.99 7.40 16.96
N GLN A 832 -18.24 7.49 16.50
CA GLN A 832 -19.36 8.02 17.29
C GLN A 832 -20.49 7.03 17.57
N LYS A 833 -20.57 5.88 16.88
CA LYS A 833 -21.71 4.94 17.00
C LYS A 833 -21.32 3.50 16.72
N ASP A 834 -22.02 2.59 17.37
CA ASP A 834 -22.02 1.17 17.07
C ASP A 834 -23.31 0.79 16.33
N VAL A 835 -23.22 -0.12 15.36
CA VAL A 835 -24.36 -0.62 14.61
C VAL A 835 -24.35 -2.15 14.61
N ALA A 836 -25.38 -2.75 15.22
CA ALA A 836 -25.61 -4.19 15.19
C ALA A 836 -26.68 -4.52 14.14
N ARG A 837 -26.45 -5.52 13.29
CA ARG A 837 -27.42 -6.02 12.30
C ARG A 837 -27.74 -7.47 12.61
N ILE A 838 -29.00 -7.79 12.86
CA ILE A 838 -29.47 -9.13 13.21
C ILE A 838 -30.43 -9.62 12.12
N PHE A 839 -30.27 -10.86 11.67
CA PHE A 839 -31.00 -11.45 10.55
C PHE A 839 -31.92 -12.57 11.05
N PHE A 840 -33.21 -12.50 10.70
CA PHE A 840 -34.24 -13.45 11.11
C PHE A 840 -34.88 -14.13 9.91
N ASN A 841 -35.03 -15.47 9.99
CA ASN A 841 -35.68 -16.27 8.96
C ASN A 841 -36.97 -16.94 9.46
N LYS A 842 -37.03 -17.24 10.77
CA LYS A 842 -38.16 -17.88 11.44
C LYS A 842 -38.54 -17.11 12.71
N SER A 843 -39.78 -17.25 13.16
CA SER A 843 -40.26 -16.63 14.40
C SER A 843 -39.52 -17.16 15.64
N GLU A 844 -39.11 -18.42 15.61
CA GLU A 844 -38.28 -19.06 16.64
C GLU A 844 -36.99 -18.27 16.90
N ASP A 845 -36.40 -17.63 15.88
CA ASP A 845 -35.17 -16.84 15.98
C ASP A 845 -35.35 -15.59 16.88
N ILE A 846 -36.59 -15.09 16.99
CA ILE A 846 -36.95 -13.91 17.78
C ILE A 846 -37.20 -14.31 19.23
N TYR A 847 -37.95 -15.40 19.46
CA TYR A 847 -38.35 -15.83 20.79
C TYR A 847 -37.28 -16.65 21.55
N SER A 848 -36.41 -17.36 20.84
CA SER A 848 -35.37 -18.19 21.48
C SER A 848 -34.18 -17.39 22.03
N SER A 849 -34.10 -16.10 21.73
CA SER A 849 -32.87 -15.33 21.87
C SER A 849 -32.86 -14.26 22.97
N ASP A 850 -33.81 -14.19 23.90
CA ASP A 850 -33.88 -13.13 24.95
C ASP A 850 -33.81 -11.68 24.42
N LEU A 851 -34.11 -11.48 23.13
CA LEU A 851 -33.95 -10.21 22.41
C LEU A 851 -34.77 -9.07 23.05
N GLU A 852 -35.96 -9.35 23.58
CA GLU A 852 -36.79 -8.36 24.24
C GLU A 852 -36.10 -7.81 25.50
N SER A 853 -35.59 -8.69 26.36
CA SER A 853 -34.87 -8.34 27.59
C SER A 853 -33.63 -7.50 27.26
N TYR A 854 -32.90 -7.89 26.22
CA TYR A 854 -31.73 -7.14 25.75
C TYR A 854 -32.08 -5.74 25.27
N LEU A 855 -33.11 -5.58 24.43
CA LEU A 855 -33.53 -4.27 23.94
C LEU A 855 -34.05 -3.37 25.08
N ARG A 856 -34.71 -3.93 26.11
CA ARG A 856 -35.11 -3.17 27.31
C ARG A 856 -33.90 -2.70 28.12
N SER A 857 -32.92 -3.57 28.33
CA SER A 857 -31.66 -3.21 29.01
C SER A 857 -30.93 -2.10 28.26
N LEU A 858 -30.81 -2.24 26.94
CA LEU A 858 -30.12 -1.27 26.09
C LEU A 858 -30.85 0.09 26.06
N LEU A 859 -32.18 0.07 26.08
CA LEU A 859 -32.99 1.28 26.19
C LEU A 859 -32.77 2.00 27.52
N ALA A 860 -32.67 1.27 28.63
CA ALA A 860 -32.40 1.85 29.95
C ALA A 860 -31.00 2.51 30.00
N GLU A 861 -29.98 1.82 29.47
CA GLU A 861 -28.62 2.38 29.38
C GLU A 861 -28.56 3.63 28.49
N LEU A 862 -29.33 3.67 27.41
CA LEU A 862 -29.46 4.85 26.55
C LEU A 862 -30.10 6.04 27.26
N GLN A 863 -31.14 5.79 28.08
CA GLN A 863 -31.79 6.83 28.87
C GLN A 863 -30.93 7.34 30.02
N GLU A 864 -29.97 6.55 30.52
CA GLU A 864 -28.97 7.01 31.49
C GLU A 864 -27.81 7.81 30.85
N ALA A 865 -27.55 7.59 29.57
CA ALA A 865 -26.46 8.23 28.82
C ALA A 865 -26.86 9.57 28.14
N GLU A 866 -28.16 9.82 27.91
CA GLU A 866 -28.75 11.10 27.47
C GLU A 866 -29.09 12.01 28.66
#